data_AF-A0A971PZI4-F1
#
_entry.id   AF-A0A971PZI4-F1
#
_cell.length_a   1.000
_cell.length_b   1.000
_cell.length_c   1.000
_cell.angle_alpha   90.00
_cell.angle_beta   90.00
_cell.angle_gamma   90.00
#
_symmetry.space_group_name_H-M   'P 1'
#
loop_
_entity.id
_entity.type
_entity.pdbx_description
1 polymer ?
#
loop_
_entity_poly.entity_id
_entity_poly.type
_entity_poly.pdbx_seq_one_letter_code
_entity_poly.pdbx_strand_id
1 'polypeptide(L)'
;MSNKRKKTAKQSKEVIIAPKKTDWWQPILFILAGLLIFYPPLFSGLFFNKQMFVSHIITSIVFSLVLFYRISHKDYVLLRNPLDWAILAYAGGYLLSLVGAVHQGDAIYGFLKALNYFMVYWVVTRVANTYQGVREILKFLLAGGLVVAAIGILAAMGYSDYPGAYVSGAIMSTLQYSNTMAAYLAVMVLVGITLVQQEKSIWLKTVYSLANYFMVVAILGALSKGAWIILVGGTLLVLIGMPGMHRLKSLYYIGLAIGAAVMVYPQFAAAIVAADANQAWVCVGLGILLAGIGVIVWEGLEKLWKSQRLAPVIITVVFAAVAVIGVFSLGSQVLQSSDVVSEISSLLDTESSSYIARMEFMRCAVEIVKDHPIIGAGAGGWEALYRQYQNYSYWTTETHSHFLQVWVETGTIGLLAFLSMWIILLFYVFKVYKIKRKDKDASHWILTWGLASGALALGAHSAIDFDLSIPAVCMVLWVLFALVNSLYNESIMAGNNPSRSRSAYAWMQVGIAGILVVILLVGGSRYLYAVNQAALGEKAILELSKETDPRKQIELLNLASVKYNQAIKSDPCNGKYLTSLSTVYTNFFVLLKQQNLPQTDQIRSQAVKDIDRAGELRPYDINTLTVLVNNAARLGHTEGIVSLGQKSIKASPNDITVYKNIANLWWDASQKYLEAGQKDTALNFARQISLLEKSLQNQMNKVDIEHPYWVGPRLQADEELEQVFEQAEEYVDQNS
;
A
#
# COMPACT_ATOMS: atom_id res chain seq x y z
N MET A 1 -37.23 61.33 -60.99
CA MET A 1 -38.32 60.38 -61.33
C MET A 1 -37.72 59.12 -61.96
N SER A 2 -38.20 57.94 -61.51
CA SER A 2 -38.19 56.63 -62.18
C SER A 2 -36.88 55.81 -62.34
N ASN A 3 -36.76 54.81 -61.46
CA ASN A 3 -36.59 53.37 -61.72
C ASN A 3 -35.71 52.87 -62.88
N LYS A 4 -34.70 52.05 -62.54
CA LYS A 4 -34.51 50.71 -63.14
C LYS A 4 -33.75 49.74 -62.23
N ARG A 5 -34.43 48.65 -61.89
CA ARG A 5 -33.99 47.48 -61.11
C ARG A 5 -32.73 46.83 -61.70
N LYS A 6 -31.72 46.53 -60.87
CA LYS A 6 -30.77 45.43 -61.10
C LYS A 6 -30.94 44.38 -59.99
N LYS A 7 -31.30 43.17 -60.39
CA LYS A 7 -31.32 41.95 -59.58
C LYS A 7 -29.90 41.65 -59.11
N THR A 8 -29.66 41.58 -57.80
CA THR A 8 -28.51 40.88 -57.21
C THR A 8 -28.98 39.55 -56.66
N ALA A 9 -28.53 38.47 -57.30
CA ALA A 9 -28.73 37.11 -56.83
C ALA A 9 -27.98 36.93 -55.50
N LYS A 10 -28.71 36.50 -54.47
CA LYS A 10 -28.18 36.15 -53.16
C LYS A 10 -27.65 34.72 -53.25
N GLN A 11 -26.35 34.55 -53.54
CA GLN A 11 -25.69 33.25 -53.36
C GLN A 11 -25.65 32.95 -51.85
N SER A 12 -26.49 32.01 -51.42
CA SER A 12 -26.40 31.37 -50.12
C SER A 12 -25.06 30.63 -50.04
N LYS A 13 -24.16 31.07 -49.16
CA LYS A 13 -23.01 30.26 -48.74
C LYS A 13 -23.55 29.03 -48.03
N GLU A 14 -23.54 27.89 -48.72
CA GLU A 14 -23.70 26.60 -48.09
C GLU A 14 -22.63 26.44 -47.01
N VAL A 15 -23.05 26.31 -45.76
CA VAL A 15 -22.17 25.91 -44.66
C VAL A 15 -21.90 24.42 -44.86
N ILE A 16 -20.79 24.12 -45.53
CA ILE A 16 -20.27 22.75 -45.61
C ILE A 16 -19.82 22.38 -44.19
N ILE A 17 -20.68 21.68 -43.44
CA ILE A 17 -20.31 21.04 -42.18
C ILE A 17 -19.36 19.91 -42.57
N ALA A 18 -18.05 20.17 -42.49
CA ALA A 18 -17.05 19.13 -42.68
C ALA A 18 -17.34 17.97 -41.72
N PRO A 19 -17.30 16.70 -42.19
CA PRO A 19 -17.55 15.56 -41.31
C PRO A 19 -16.52 15.58 -40.17
N LYS A 20 -17.02 15.56 -38.94
CA LYS A 20 -16.21 15.54 -37.71
C LYS A 20 -15.38 14.25 -37.74
N LYS A 21 -14.08 14.36 -37.98
CA LYS A 21 -13.16 13.22 -38.02
C LYS A 21 -13.30 12.44 -36.70
N THR A 22 -13.74 11.18 -36.77
CA THR A 22 -13.94 10.36 -35.58
C THR A 22 -12.60 10.13 -34.91
N ASP A 23 -12.46 10.57 -33.66
CA ASP A 23 -11.23 10.38 -32.88
C ASP A 23 -11.29 9.03 -32.16
N TRP A 24 -10.74 8.01 -32.82
CA TRP A 24 -10.69 6.65 -32.29
C TRP A 24 -9.69 6.47 -31.14
N TRP A 25 -8.78 7.43 -30.92
CA TRP A 25 -7.79 7.33 -29.84
C TRP A 25 -8.39 7.62 -28.48
N GLN A 26 -9.35 8.56 -28.39
CA GLN A 26 -9.92 8.95 -27.11
C GLN A 26 -10.60 7.78 -26.35
N PRO A 27 -11.44 6.93 -26.98
CA PRO A 27 -12.00 5.75 -26.31
C PRO A 27 -10.93 4.72 -25.91
N ILE A 28 -9.90 4.51 -26.74
CA ILE A 28 -8.80 3.58 -26.45
C ILE A 28 -8.04 4.03 -25.21
N LEU A 29 -7.65 5.31 -25.15
CA LEU A 29 -6.96 5.88 -23.98
C LEU A 29 -7.84 5.83 -22.72
N PHE A 30 -9.15 5.97 -22.88
CA PHE A 30 -10.12 5.79 -21.80
C PHE A 30 -10.12 4.38 -21.23
N ILE A 31 -10.17 3.36 -22.10
CA ILE A 31 -10.11 1.96 -21.69
C ILE A 31 -8.76 1.65 -21.04
N LEU A 32 -7.65 2.12 -21.61
CA LEU A 32 -6.31 1.91 -21.04
C LEU A 32 -6.19 2.55 -19.63
N ALA A 33 -6.71 3.75 -19.43
CA ALA A 33 -6.77 4.39 -18.12
C ALA A 33 -7.67 3.62 -17.14
N GLY A 34 -8.81 3.11 -17.60
CA GLY A 34 -9.70 2.26 -16.80
C GLY A 34 -9.05 0.93 -16.40
N LEU A 35 -8.32 0.29 -17.31
CA LEU A 35 -7.55 -0.92 -17.02
C LEU A 35 -6.43 -0.65 -16.02
N LEU A 36 -5.72 0.47 -16.17
CA LEU A 36 -4.63 0.90 -15.27
C LEU A 36 -5.06 0.98 -13.80
N ILE A 37 -6.31 1.33 -13.53
CA ILE A 37 -6.86 1.42 -12.16
C ILE A 37 -7.62 0.15 -11.73
N PHE A 38 -7.99 -0.72 -12.68
CA PHE A 38 -8.76 -1.95 -12.41
C PHE A 38 -7.88 -3.10 -11.90
N TYR A 39 -6.73 -3.34 -12.53
CA TYR A 39 -5.90 -4.51 -12.21
C TYR A 39 -5.09 -4.42 -10.89
N PRO A 40 -4.62 -3.25 -10.40
CA PRO A 40 -3.74 -3.18 -9.22
C PRO A 40 -4.20 -3.98 -7.99
N PRO A 41 -5.48 -3.94 -7.56
CA PRO A 41 -5.93 -4.69 -6.39
C PRO A 41 -5.93 -6.22 -6.61
N LEU A 42 -5.82 -6.71 -7.85
CA LEU A 42 -5.89 -8.14 -8.19
C LEU A 42 -4.56 -8.88 -8.02
N PHE A 43 -3.46 -8.16 -7.76
CA PHE A 43 -2.11 -8.74 -7.66
C PHE A 43 -1.45 -8.39 -6.31
N SER A 44 -1.97 -8.95 -5.22
CA SER A 44 -1.47 -8.70 -3.84
C SER A 44 -1.43 -7.21 -3.50
N GLY A 45 -2.36 -6.43 -4.05
CA GLY A 45 -2.40 -4.97 -3.91
C GLY A 45 -1.15 -4.23 -4.39
N LEU A 46 -0.33 -4.89 -5.23
CA LEU A 46 1.01 -4.45 -5.61
C LEU A 46 1.98 -4.27 -4.43
N PHE A 47 1.75 -4.94 -3.29
CA PHE A 47 2.57 -4.83 -2.10
C PHE A 47 4.03 -5.24 -2.35
N PHE A 48 4.24 -6.31 -3.11
CA PHE A 48 5.57 -6.80 -3.44
C PHE A 48 6.23 -6.00 -4.58
N ASN A 49 7.53 -5.73 -4.43
CA ASN A 49 8.32 -4.92 -5.37
C ASN A 49 8.23 -5.40 -6.82
N LYS A 50 8.21 -6.72 -7.07
CA LYS A 50 8.14 -7.27 -8.43
C LYS A 50 6.89 -6.78 -9.19
N GLN A 51 5.72 -6.89 -8.56
CA GLN A 51 4.45 -6.46 -9.10
C GLN A 51 4.41 -4.94 -9.26
N MET A 52 4.97 -4.20 -8.30
CA MET A 52 5.06 -2.74 -8.39
C MET A 52 5.95 -2.27 -9.55
N PHE A 53 7.09 -2.93 -9.81
CA PHE A 53 7.96 -2.61 -10.94
C PHE A 53 7.29 -2.85 -12.29
N VAL A 54 6.49 -3.91 -12.41
CA VAL A 54 5.62 -4.13 -13.59
C VAL A 54 4.63 -2.97 -13.74
N SER A 55 4.02 -2.55 -12.63
CA SER A 55 3.08 -1.42 -12.62
C SER A 55 3.73 -0.09 -13.04
N HIS A 56 4.99 0.14 -12.66
CA HIS A 56 5.78 1.29 -13.14
C HIS A 56 5.90 1.33 -14.66
N ILE A 57 6.18 0.18 -15.28
CA ILE A 57 6.29 0.05 -16.74
C ILE A 57 4.94 0.33 -17.40
N ILE A 58 3.87 -0.34 -16.94
CA ILE A 58 2.50 -0.17 -17.48
C ILE A 58 2.06 1.30 -17.37
N THR A 59 2.24 1.91 -16.20
CA THR A 59 1.90 3.31 -15.95
C THR A 59 2.67 4.24 -16.88
N SER A 60 3.97 4.00 -17.08
CA SER A 60 4.82 4.81 -17.97
C SER A 60 4.36 4.74 -19.42
N ILE A 61 3.95 3.54 -19.88
CA ILE A 61 3.43 3.35 -21.24
C ILE A 61 2.10 4.10 -21.41
N VAL A 62 1.13 3.88 -20.52
CA VAL A 62 -0.19 4.54 -20.61
C VAL A 62 -0.05 6.06 -20.50
N PHE A 63 0.76 6.55 -19.57
CA PHE A 63 1.07 7.97 -19.43
C PHE A 63 1.68 8.55 -20.72
N SER A 64 2.64 7.85 -21.33
CA SER A 64 3.28 8.29 -22.58
C SER A 64 2.29 8.39 -23.73
N LEU A 65 1.37 7.42 -23.84
CA LEU A 65 0.32 7.44 -24.87
C LEU A 65 -0.63 8.62 -24.68
N VAL A 66 -1.08 8.87 -23.44
CA VAL A 66 -1.92 10.02 -23.12
C VAL A 66 -1.16 11.34 -23.37
N LEU A 67 0.10 11.43 -22.95
CA LEU A 67 0.95 12.60 -23.16
C LEU A 67 1.13 12.89 -24.66
N PHE A 68 1.46 11.88 -25.47
CA PHE A 68 1.62 12.01 -26.92
C PHE A 68 0.33 12.48 -27.59
N TYR A 69 -0.81 11.88 -27.23
CA TYR A 69 -2.12 12.31 -27.73
C TYR A 69 -2.41 13.77 -27.39
N ARG A 70 -2.03 14.24 -26.21
CA ARG A 70 -2.24 15.62 -25.78
C ARG A 70 -1.35 16.60 -26.54
N ILE A 71 -0.08 16.25 -26.73
CA ILE A 71 0.89 17.02 -27.50
C ILE A 71 0.45 17.13 -28.98
N SER A 72 -0.05 16.04 -29.57
CA SER A 72 -0.56 16.05 -30.95
C SER A 72 -1.80 16.94 -31.12
N HIS A 73 -2.58 17.11 -30.05
CA HIS A 73 -3.69 18.04 -29.97
C HIS A 73 -3.32 19.45 -29.47
N LYS A 74 -2.02 19.77 -29.44
CA LYS A 74 -1.46 21.08 -29.05
C LYS A 74 -1.76 21.48 -27.60
N ASP A 75 -1.86 20.49 -26.71
CA ASP A 75 -2.06 20.70 -25.28
C ASP A 75 -0.83 20.27 -24.50
N TYR A 76 0.02 21.26 -24.19
CA TYR A 76 1.36 21.06 -23.65
C TYR A 76 1.45 21.23 -22.13
N VAL A 77 0.35 21.57 -21.45
CA VAL A 77 0.36 21.85 -20.01
C VAL A 77 0.17 20.55 -19.23
N LEU A 78 1.21 20.14 -18.50
CA LEU A 78 1.23 19.03 -17.55
C LEU A 78 0.54 19.41 -16.23
N LEU A 79 0.91 20.52 -15.60
CA LEU A 79 0.41 20.96 -14.29
C LEU A 79 -0.49 22.17 -14.46
N ARG A 80 -1.79 22.01 -14.21
CA ARG A 80 -2.81 23.04 -14.51
C ARG A 80 -3.28 23.81 -13.29
N ASN A 81 -3.30 23.18 -12.12
CA ASN A 81 -3.94 23.74 -10.94
C ASN A 81 -3.19 23.35 -9.66
N PRO A 82 -3.51 23.96 -8.51
CA PRO A 82 -2.81 23.72 -7.26
C PRO A 82 -2.78 22.25 -6.82
N LEU A 83 -3.83 21.46 -7.10
CA LEU A 83 -3.84 20.04 -6.73
C LEU A 83 -2.83 19.24 -7.56
N ASP A 84 -2.70 19.51 -8.86
CA ASP A 84 -1.65 18.89 -9.68
C ASP A 84 -0.24 19.13 -9.09
N TRP A 85 0.02 20.35 -8.59
CA TRP A 85 1.27 20.71 -7.92
C TRP A 85 1.44 20.01 -6.56
N ALA A 86 0.40 19.93 -5.75
CA ALA A 86 0.45 19.25 -4.45
C ALA A 86 0.75 17.75 -4.60
N ILE A 87 0.12 17.08 -5.56
CA ILE A 87 0.38 15.66 -5.85
C ILE A 87 1.82 15.45 -6.34
N LEU A 88 2.35 16.35 -7.19
CA LEU A 88 3.75 16.28 -7.60
C LEU A 88 4.71 16.59 -6.44
N ALA A 89 4.36 17.54 -5.57
CA ALA A 89 5.15 17.91 -4.40
C ALA A 89 5.26 16.74 -3.41
N TYR A 90 4.22 15.91 -3.28
CA TYR A 90 4.30 14.66 -2.51
C TYR A 90 5.38 13.72 -3.05
N ALA A 91 5.42 13.48 -4.37
CA ALA A 91 6.50 12.71 -5.00
C ALA A 91 7.86 13.42 -4.85
N GLY A 92 7.88 14.74 -4.88
CA GLY A 92 9.05 15.57 -4.58
C GLY A 92 9.56 15.40 -3.14
N GLY A 93 8.68 15.26 -2.15
CA GLY A 93 9.05 14.97 -0.76
C GLY A 93 9.81 13.65 -0.63
N TYR A 94 9.32 12.60 -1.28
CA TYR A 94 10.04 11.32 -1.35
C TYR A 94 11.36 11.42 -2.11
N LEU A 95 11.44 12.24 -3.17
CA LEU A 95 12.71 12.49 -3.86
C LEU A 95 13.73 13.18 -2.95
N LEU A 96 13.29 14.17 -2.17
CA LEU A 96 14.15 14.88 -1.22
C LEU A 96 14.62 13.96 -0.08
N SER A 97 13.77 13.03 0.36
CA SER A 97 14.12 12.08 1.42
C SER A 97 15.29 11.15 1.07
N LEU A 98 15.64 11.00 -0.23
CA LEU A 98 16.80 10.20 -0.63
C LEU A 98 18.11 10.72 -0.01
N VAL A 99 18.21 12.02 0.25
CA VAL A 99 19.39 12.63 0.87
C VAL A 99 19.56 12.18 2.33
N GLY A 100 18.45 12.03 3.07
CA GLY A 100 18.43 11.60 4.46
C GLY A 100 18.16 10.11 4.65
N ALA A 101 18.07 9.34 3.56
CA ALA A 101 17.59 7.98 3.60
C ALA A 101 18.57 7.03 4.30
N VAL A 102 18.06 6.35 5.31
CA VAL A 102 18.79 5.35 6.08
C VAL A 102 19.04 4.08 5.26
N HIS A 103 18.03 3.63 4.51
CA HIS A 103 18.14 2.55 3.53
C HIS A 103 17.89 3.10 2.12
N GLN A 104 18.98 3.38 1.39
CA GLN A 104 18.91 4.05 0.08
C GLN A 104 18.07 3.30 -0.97
N GLY A 105 18.19 1.97 -1.04
CA GLY A 105 17.41 1.16 -1.98
C GLY A 105 15.89 1.26 -1.74
N ASP A 106 15.48 1.13 -0.48
CA ASP A 106 14.06 1.18 -0.10
C ASP A 106 13.48 2.59 -0.34
N ALA A 107 14.26 3.64 -0.08
CA ALA A 107 13.88 5.03 -0.35
C ALA A 107 13.70 5.32 -1.85
N ILE A 108 14.57 4.77 -2.72
CA ILE A 108 14.40 4.88 -4.18
C ILE A 108 13.09 4.23 -4.64
N TYR A 109 12.77 3.03 -4.13
CA TYR A 109 11.50 2.38 -4.46
C TYR A 109 10.30 3.18 -3.96
N GLY A 110 10.38 3.76 -2.76
CA GLY A 110 9.36 4.68 -2.23
C GLY A 110 9.12 5.89 -3.14
N PHE A 111 10.18 6.53 -3.62
CA PHE A 111 10.08 7.61 -4.58
C PHE A 111 9.41 7.18 -5.89
N LEU A 112 9.78 6.02 -6.46
CA LEU A 112 9.13 5.51 -7.67
C LEU A 112 7.66 5.17 -7.46
N LYS A 113 7.28 4.67 -6.27
CA LYS A 113 5.86 4.50 -5.88
C LYS A 113 5.13 5.84 -5.90
N ALA A 114 5.65 6.87 -5.23
CA ALA A 114 5.03 8.19 -5.19
C ALA A 114 4.92 8.84 -6.57
N LEU A 115 5.95 8.70 -7.42
CA LEU A 115 5.93 9.16 -8.80
C LEU A 115 4.87 8.43 -9.65
N ASN A 116 4.74 7.11 -9.46
CA ASN A 116 3.70 6.33 -10.11
C ASN A 116 2.30 6.85 -9.75
N TYR A 117 2.04 7.14 -8.48
CA TYR A 117 0.76 7.69 -8.04
C TYR A 117 0.45 9.04 -8.71
N PHE A 118 1.44 9.93 -8.84
CA PHE A 118 1.28 11.18 -9.60
C PHE A 118 0.92 10.92 -11.07
N MET A 119 1.58 9.96 -11.72
CA MET A 119 1.33 9.65 -13.13
C MET A 119 -0.05 9.02 -13.35
N VAL A 120 -0.50 8.12 -12.46
CA VAL A 120 -1.87 7.56 -12.48
C VAL A 120 -2.90 8.67 -12.28
N TYR A 121 -2.72 9.51 -11.25
CA TYR A 121 -3.54 10.69 -11.00
C TYR A 121 -3.67 11.54 -12.26
N TRP A 122 -2.53 11.89 -12.87
CA TRP A 122 -2.50 12.74 -14.05
C TRP A 122 -3.25 12.12 -15.22
N VAL A 123 -2.99 10.85 -15.55
CA VAL A 123 -3.69 10.11 -16.62
C VAL A 123 -5.21 10.20 -16.43
N VAL A 124 -5.69 9.92 -15.22
CA VAL A 124 -7.13 9.96 -14.93
C VAL A 124 -7.69 11.37 -15.10
N THR A 125 -7.03 12.42 -14.60
CA THR A 125 -7.54 13.80 -14.78
C THR A 125 -7.65 14.21 -16.25
N ARG A 126 -6.80 13.69 -17.13
CA ARG A 126 -6.77 14.06 -18.55
C ARG A 126 -7.81 13.28 -19.37
N VAL A 127 -8.06 12.03 -19.00
CA VAL A 127 -8.93 11.13 -19.74
C VAL A 127 -10.38 11.22 -19.25
N ALA A 128 -10.60 11.34 -17.94
CA ALA A 128 -11.91 11.54 -17.33
C ALA A 128 -12.14 13.02 -16.97
N ASN A 129 -12.10 13.90 -17.97
CA ASN A 129 -12.17 15.36 -17.81
C ASN A 129 -13.60 15.94 -17.90
N THR A 130 -14.62 15.10 -17.97
CA THR A 130 -16.04 15.47 -18.03
C THR A 130 -16.84 14.67 -17.01
N TYR A 131 -18.02 15.16 -16.67
CA TYR A 131 -18.94 14.52 -15.73
C TYR A 131 -19.26 13.09 -16.15
N GLN A 132 -19.50 12.88 -17.45
CA GLN A 132 -19.72 11.55 -18.01
C GLN A 132 -18.46 10.68 -17.92
N GLY A 133 -17.29 11.21 -18.28
CA GLY A 133 -16.03 10.48 -18.18
C GLY A 133 -15.70 10.05 -16.74
N VAL A 134 -15.96 10.91 -15.74
CA VAL A 134 -15.80 10.58 -14.32
C VAL A 134 -16.73 9.44 -13.92
N ARG A 135 -18.01 9.53 -14.30
CA ARG A 135 -18.99 8.46 -14.03
C ARG A 135 -18.60 7.13 -14.68
N GLU A 136 -18.08 7.14 -15.91
CA GLU A 136 -17.65 5.92 -16.59
C GLU A 136 -16.38 5.32 -15.98
N ILE A 137 -15.40 6.13 -15.54
CA ILE A 137 -14.21 5.63 -14.83
C ILE A 137 -14.57 4.94 -13.52
N LEU A 138 -15.57 5.45 -12.78
CA LEU A 138 -16.02 4.81 -11.54
C LEU A 138 -16.49 3.37 -11.73
N LYS A 139 -16.98 3.01 -12.93
CA LYS A 139 -17.40 1.63 -13.22
C LYS A 139 -16.21 0.67 -13.24
N PHE A 140 -15.02 1.12 -13.66
CA PHE A 140 -13.80 0.31 -13.59
C PHE A 140 -13.36 0.07 -12.15
N LEU A 141 -13.45 1.10 -11.28
CA LEU A 141 -13.18 0.93 -9.85
C LEU A 141 -14.16 -0.06 -9.20
N LEU A 142 -15.46 0.12 -9.44
CA LEU A 142 -16.49 -0.78 -8.93
C LEU A 142 -16.30 -2.22 -9.44
N ALA A 143 -15.95 -2.39 -10.72
CA ALA A 143 -15.66 -3.71 -11.29
C ALA A 143 -14.44 -4.35 -10.62
N GLY A 144 -13.38 -3.58 -10.35
CA GLY A 144 -12.23 -4.06 -9.58
C GLY A 144 -12.63 -4.52 -8.19
N GLY A 145 -13.44 -3.73 -7.46
CA GLY A 145 -14.00 -4.09 -6.16
C GLY A 145 -14.83 -5.38 -6.20
N LEU A 146 -15.70 -5.53 -7.20
CA LEU A 146 -16.51 -6.73 -7.39
C LEU A 146 -15.64 -7.97 -7.65
N VAL A 147 -14.60 -7.87 -8.47
CA VAL A 147 -13.71 -9.00 -8.75
C VAL A 147 -12.93 -9.40 -7.49
N VAL A 148 -12.45 -8.44 -6.70
CA VAL A 148 -11.84 -8.73 -5.39
C VAL A 148 -12.84 -9.44 -4.47
N ALA A 149 -14.07 -8.94 -4.33
CA ALA A 149 -15.07 -9.60 -3.49
C ALA A 149 -15.39 -11.02 -3.97
N ALA A 150 -15.55 -11.20 -5.30
CA ALA A 150 -15.86 -12.49 -5.90
C ALA A 150 -14.75 -13.52 -5.69
N ILE A 151 -13.47 -13.15 -5.90
CA ILE A 151 -12.34 -14.05 -5.64
C ILE A 151 -12.33 -14.49 -4.17
N GLY A 152 -12.57 -13.57 -3.24
CA GLY A 152 -12.62 -13.88 -1.81
C GLY A 152 -13.74 -14.84 -1.43
N ILE A 153 -14.96 -14.61 -1.92
CA ILE A 153 -16.11 -15.49 -1.68
C ILE A 153 -15.89 -16.86 -2.31
N LEU A 154 -15.40 -16.92 -3.55
CA LEU A 154 -15.09 -18.18 -4.22
C LEU A 154 -13.97 -18.96 -3.53
N ALA A 155 -12.95 -18.28 -3.01
CA ALA A 155 -11.88 -18.91 -2.22
C ALA A 155 -12.42 -19.49 -0.91
N ALA A 156 -13.29 -18.76 -0.20
CA ALA A 156 -13.95 -19.27 1.00
C ALA A 156 -14.79 -20.53 0.70
N MET A 157 -15.43 -20.60 -0.46
CA MET A 157 -16.22 -21.75 -0.91
C MET A 157 -15.38 -22.91 -1.48
N GLY A 158 -14.06 -22.78 -1.57
CA GLY A 158 -13.17 -23.81 -2.13
C GLY A 158 -13.10 -23.87 -3.66
N TYR A 159 -13.58 -22.84 -4.38
CA TYR A 159 -13.55 -22.78 -5.85
C TYR A 159 -12.40 -21.92 -6.42
N SER A 160 -11.66 -21.20 -5.57
CA SER A 160 -10.52 -20.38 -6.00
C SER A 160 -9.29 -20.68 -5.16
N ASP A 161 -8.22 -21.12 -5.82
CA ASP A 161 -6.91 -21.37 -5.21
C ASP A 161 -6.02 -20.11 -5.17
N TYR A 162 -6.62 -18.91 -5.16
CA TYR A 162 -5.82 -17.69 -5.10
C TYR A 162 -5.02 -17.66 -3.79
N PRO A 163 -3.68 -17.54 -3.84
CA PRO A 163 -2.85 -17.69 -2.63
C PRO A 163 -3.25 -16.71 -1.54
N GLY A 164 -3.50 -17.21 -0.34
CA GLY A 164 -3.85 -16.37 0.82
C GLY A 164 -5.19 -15.63 0.71
N ALA A 165 -6.09 -16.03 -0.20
CA ALA A 165 -7.40 -15.38 -0.34
C ALA A 165 -8.38 -15.73 0.78
N TYR A 166 -8.22 -16.88 1.42
CA TYR A 166 -8.98 -17.31 2.59
C TYR A 166 -8.04 -18.00 3.58
N VAL A 167 -7.89 -17.44 4.77
CA VAL A 167 -6.93 -17.92 5.79
C VAL A 167 -7.59 -17.83 7.16
N SER A 168 -7.54 -18.94 7.92
CA SER A 168 -8.03 -19.01 9.30
C SER A 168 -9.47 -18.51 9.49
N GLY A 169 -10.36 -18.83 8.55
CA GLY A 169 -11.77 -18.41 8.62
C GLY A 169 -12.07 -17.01 8.07
N ALA A 170 -11.04 -16.23 7.71
CA ALA A 170 -11.19 -14.87 7.21
C ALA A 170 -10.99 -14.79 5.69
N ILE A 171 -11.89 -14.08 5.01
CA ILE A 171 -11.75 -13.69 3.61
C ILE A 171 -10.76 -12.53 3.55
N MET A 172 -9.60 -12.75 2.90
CA MET A 172 -8.58 -11.72 2.66
C MET A 172 -8.48 -11.36 1.17
N SER A 173 -9.01 -12.22 0.31
CA SER A 173 -9.01 -12.11 -1.15
C SER A 173 -7.63 -11.77 -1.74
N THR A 174 -7.60 -11.12 -2.90
CA THR A 174 -6.39 -10.77 -3.63
C THR A 174 -5.46 -9.81 -2.90
N LEU A 175 -5.97 -9.08 -1.90
CA LEU A 175 -5.17 -8.16 -1.08
C LEU A 175 -4.44 -8.86 0.08
N GLN A 176 -4.79 -10.13 0.38
CA GLN A 176 -4.07 -11.00 1.35
C GLN A 176 -3.95 -10.43 2.78
N TYR A 177 -4.74 -9.40 3.11
CA TYR A 177 -4.79 -8.80 4.43
C TYR A 177 -6.19 -8.28 4.73
N SER A 178 -6.83 -8.81 5.78
CA SER A 178 -8.25 -8.59 6.09
C SER A 178 -8.64 -7.11 6.21
N ASN A 179 -7.88 -6.31 6.96
CA ASN A 179 -8.25 -4.92 7.22
C ASN A 179 -8.19 -4.08 5.95
N THR A 180 -7.08 -4.13 5.21
CA THR A 180 -6.94 -3.41 3.94
C THR A 180 -7.98 -3.88 2.91
N MET A 181 -8.23 -5.19 2.82
CA MET A 181 -9.24 -5.72 1.89
C MET A 181 -10.62 -5.14 2.19
N ALA A 182 -11.03 -5.20 3.44
CA ALA A 182 -12.32 -4.71 3.87
C ALA A 182 -12.43 -3.19 3.75
N ALA A 183 -11.35 -2.44 4.05
CA ALA A 183 -11.28 -1.00 3.85
C ALA A 183 -11.42 -0.61 2.37
N TYR A 184 -10.70 -1.29 1.48
CA TYR A 184 -10.82 -1.09 0.04
C TYR A 184 -12.24 -1.35 -0.46
N LEU A 185 -12.85 -2.49 -0.09
CA LEU A 185 -14.22 -2.81 -0.49
C LEU A 185 -15.23 -1.83 0.10
N ALA A 186 -15.04 -1.34 1.32
CA ALA A 186 -15.93 -0.35 1.92
C ALA A 186 -15.94 0.97 1.13
N VAL A 187 -14.77 1.42 0.65
CA VAL A 187 -14.68 2.58 -0.27
C VAL A 187 -15.36 2.28 -1.61
N MET A 188 -15.20 1.07 -2.16
CA MET A 188 -15.87 0.66 -3.39
C MET A 188 -17.39 0.58 -3.23
N VAL A 189 -17.91 0.20 -2.07
CA VAL A 189 -19.34 0.28 -1.75
C VAL A 189 -19.83 1.73 -1.83
N LEU A 190 -19.11 2.71 -1.25
CA LEU A 190 -19.47 4.12 -1.36
C LEU A 190 -19.45 4.63 -2.82
N VAL A 191 -18.49 4.15 -3.63
CA VAL A 191 -18.45 4.41 -5.08
C VAL A 191 -19.66 3.80 -5.78
N GLY A 192 -20.01 2.55 -5.47
CA GLY A 192 -21.17 1.86 -6.04
C GLY A 192 -22.49 2.56 -5.68
N ILE A 193 -22.64 3.01 -4.43
CA ILE A 193 -23.80 3.81 -4.00
C ILE A 193 -23.88 5.12 -4.79
N THR A 194 -22.74 5.79 -5.01
CA THR A 194 -22.68 6.99 -5.84
C THR A 194 -23.15 6.70 -7.26
N LEU A 195 -22.73 5.58 -7.86
CA LEU A 195 -23.18 5.15 -9.19
C LEU A 195 -24.68 4.84 -9.23
N VAL A 196 -25.23 4.15 -8.22
CA VAL A 196 -26.69 3.90 -8.10
C VAL A 196 -27.48 5.21 -8.11
N GLN A 197 -27.01 6.24 -7.41
CA GLN A 197 -27.69 7.55 -7.37
C GLN A 197 -27.66 8.31 -8.70
N GLN A 198 -26.63 8.08 -9.52
CA GLN A 198 -26.51 8.72 -10.84
C GLN A 198 -27.22 7.96 -11.95
N GLU A 199 -27.61 6.72 -11.69
CA GLU A 199 -28.17 5.84 -12.69
C GLU A 199 -29.67 6.05 -12.85
N LYS A 200 -30.15 5.98 -14.09
CA LYS A 200 -31.58 6.05 -14.42
C LYS A 200 -32.13 4.67 -14.82
N SER A 201 -31.28 3.83 -15.40
CA SER A 201 -31.66 2.47 -15.79
C SER A 201 -31.81 1.59 -14.55
N ILE A 202 -33.00 1.03 -14.34
CA ILE A 202 -33.24 0.08 -13.24
C ILE A 202 -32.33 -1.14 -13.33
N TRP A 203 -32.04 -1.62 -14.54
CA TRP A 203 -31.13 -2.75 -14.75
C TRP A 203 -29.73 -2.46 -14.19
N LEU A 204 -29.17 -1.29 -14.52
CA LEU A 204 -27.85 -0.90 -14.04
C LEU A 204 -27.86 -0.58 -12.53
N LYS A 205 -28.93 0.01 -11.99
CA LYS A 205 -29.10 0.15 -10.53
C LYS A 205 -29.07 -1.19 -9.82
N THR A 206 -29.74 -2.20 -10.37
CA THR A 206 -29.71 -3.56 -9.84
C THR A 206 -28.30 -4.14 -9.89
N VAL A 207 -27.60 -4.03 -11.03
CA VAL A 207 -26.21 -4.51 -11.16
C VAL A 207 -25.29 -3.85 -10.11
N TYR A 208 -25.36 -2.53 -9.93
CA TYR A 208 -24.54 -1.84 -8.94
C TYR A 208 -24.91 -2.21 -7.49
N SER A 209 -26.19 -2.42 -7.22
CA SER A 209 -26.67 -2.83 -5.89
C SER A 209 -26.26 -4.27 -5.56
N LEU A 210 -26.29 -5.17 -6.54
CA LEU A 210 -25.78 -6.53 -6.40
C LEU A 210 -24.26 -6.53 -6.17
N ALA A 211 -23.52 -5.70 -6.90
CA ALA A 211 -22.09 -5.54 -6.68
C ALA A 211 -21.79 -5.08 -5.24
N ASN A 212 -22.53 -4.09 -4.74
CA ASN A 212 -22.41 -3.64 -3.34
C ASN A 212 -22.73 -4.77 -2.35
N TYR A 213 -23.78 -5.56 -2.58
CA TYR A 213 -24.11 -6.72 -1.75
C TYR A 213 -22.95 -7.71 -1.67
N PHE A 214 -22.37 -8.12 -2.82
CA PHE A 214 -21.21 -9.03 -2.83
C PHE A 214 -20.02 -8.47 -2.05
N MET A 215 -19.72 -7.18 -2.24
CA MET A 215 -18.64 -6.52 -1.52
C MET A 215 -18.91 -6.50 -0.01
N VAL A 216 -20.15 -6.29 0.44
CA VAL A 216 -20.48 -6.33 1.87
C VAL A 216 -20.40 -7.75 2.43
N VAL A 217 -20.82 -8.78 1.71
CA VAL A 217 -20.61 -10.19 2.14
C VAL A 217 -19.13 -10.48 2.35
N ALA A 218 -18.27 -10.04 1.42
CA ALA A 218 -16.81 -10.19 1.57
C ALA A 218 -16.25 -9.38 2.76
N ILE A 219 -16.77 -8.17 3.02
CA ILE A 219 -16.40 -7.36 4.19
C ILE A 219 -16.77 -8.06 5.51
N LEU A 220 -17.95 -8.67 5.59
CA LEU A 220 -18.35 -9.49 6.74
C LEU A 220 -17.41 -10.69 6.92
N GLY A 221 -17.08 -11.34 5.80
CA GLY A 221 -16.09 -12.42 5.72
C GLY A 221 -14.69 -12.04 6.16
N ALA A 222 -14.32 -10.76 6.09
CA ALA A 222 -12.99 -10.30 6.42
C ALA A 222 -12.72 -10.23 7.93
N LEU A 223 -13.77 -10.23 8.76
CA LEU A 223 -13.68 -10.07 10.22
C LEU A 223 -12.91 -8.79 10.65
N SER A 224 -13.00 -7.72 9.84
CA SER A 224 -12.30 -6.46 10.11
C SER A 224 -13.16 -5.44 10.86
N LYS A 225 -12.73 -5.07 12.07
CA LYS A 225 -13.38 -4.02 12.88
C LYS A 225 -13.28 -2.64 12.18
N GLY A 226 -12.14 -2.35 11.56
CA GLY A 226 -11.85 -1.07 10.92
C GLY A 226 -12.75 -0.75 9.71
N ALA A 227 -13.17 -1.78 8.95
CA ALA A 227 -14.05 -1.60 7.81
C ALA A 227 -15.42 -1.00 8.18
N TRP A 228 -15.93 -1.31 9.38
CA TRP A 228 -17.16 -0.69 9.89
C TRP A 228 -17.00 0.80 10.17
N ILE A 229 -15.81 1.25 10.59
CA ILE A 229 -15.52 2.67 10.76
C ILE A 229 -15.63 3.40 9.41
N ILE A 230 -15.14 2.80 8.33
CA ILE A 230 -15.28 3.36 6.98
C ILE A 230 -16.74 3.35 6.51
N LEU A 231 -17.47 2.25 6.72
CA LEU A 231 -18.88 2.17 6.30
C LEU A 231 -19.77 3.12 7.10
N VAL A 232 -19.63 3.17 8.43
CA VAL A 232 -20.41 4.06 9.31
C VAL A 232 -20.00 5.51 9.08
N GLY A 233 -18.70 5.82 9.12
CA GLY A 233 -18.18 7.16 8.87
C GLY A 233 -18.52 7.66 7.47
N GLY A 234 -18.38 6.80 6.46
CA GLY A 234 -18.78 7.08 5.07
C GLY A 234 -20.29 7.31 4.94
N THR A 235 -21.12 6.53 5.63
CA THR A 235 -22.58 6.73 5.67
C THR A 235 -22.93 8.08 6.31
N LEU A 236 -22.28 8.45 7.42
CA LEU A 236 -22.46 9.76 8.05
C LEU A 236 -22.07 10.90 7.11
N LEU A 237 -20.94 10.79 6.42
CA LEU A 237 -20.53 11.77 5.40
C LEU A 237 -21.56 11.89 4.29
N VAL A 238 -22.05 10.76 3.76
CA VAL A 238 -23.12 10.73 2.75
C VAL A 238 -24.40 11.41 3.25
N LEU A 239 -24.82 11.15 4.49
CA LEU A 239 -26.00 11.78 5.10
C LEU A 239 -25.83 13.30 5.24
N ILE A 240 -24.64 13.76 5.63
CA ILE A 240 -24.35 15.19 5.83
C ILE A 240 -24.37 15.94 4.48
N GLY A 241 -23.68 15.43 3.46
CA GLY A 241 -23.46 16.22 2.23
C GLY A 241 -24.35 15.90 1.03
N MET A 242 -24.98 14.72 0.92
CA MET A 242 -25.89 14.45 -0.21
C MET A 242 -27.07 15.44 -0.22
N PRO A 243 -27.66 15.81 -1.37
CA PRO A 243 -28.76 16.78 -1.42
C PRO A 243 -30.14 16.11 -1.27
N GLY A 244 -31.04 16.73 -0.49
CA GLY A 244 -32.47 16.39 -0.45
C GLY A 244 -32.75 14.89 -0.22
N MET A 245 -33.61 14.31 -1.06
CA MET A 245 -34.00 12.90 -0.98
C MET A 245 -32.86 11.92 -1.30
N HIS A 246 -31.76 12.37 -1.93
CA HIS A 246 -30.63 11.48 -2.21
C HIS A 246 -29.91 11.04 -0.93
N ARG A 247 -30.04 11.79 0.18
CA ARG A 247 -29.56 11.34 1.50
C ARG A 247 -30.24 10.04 1.92
N LEU A 248 -31.57 10.05 1.89
CA LEU A 248 -32.40 8.91 2.28
C LEU A 248 -32.27 7.74 1.30
N LYS A 249 -32.20 8.03 0.00
CA LYS A 249 -31.92 7.01 -1.03
C LYS A 249 -30.60 6.31 -0.77
N SER A 250 -29.53 7.06 -0.52
CA SER A 250 -28.22 6.46 -0.26
C SER A 250 -28.24 5.62 1.01
N LEU A 251 -28.88 6.10 2.08
CA LEU A 251 -29.07 5.32 3.30
C LEU A 251 -29.85 4.03 3.04
N TYR A 252 -30.90 4.09 2.22
CA TYR A 252 -31.67 2.91 1.83
C TYR A 252 -30.80 1.89 1.09
N TYR A 253 -30.06 2.29 0.05
CA TYR A 253 -29.26 1.34 -0.72
C TYR A 253 -28.05 0.79 0.06
N ILE A 254 -27.45 1.59 0.95
CA ILE A 254 -26.43 1.10 1.89
C ILE A 254 -27.05 0.07 2.84
N GLY A 255 -28.18 0.43 3.45
CA GLY A 255 -28.92 -0.45 4.36
C GLY A 255 -29.44 -1.72 3.68
N LEU A 256 -29.78 -1.66 2.38
CA LEU A 256 -30.17 -2.81 1.59
C LEU A 256 -28.98 -3.77 1.38
N ALA A 257 -27.82 -3.25 1.01
CA ALA A 257 -26.62 -4.07 0.83
C ALA A 257 -26.18 -4.72 2.16
N ILE A 258 -26.12 -3.94 3.24
CA ILE A 258 -25.77 -4.42 4.58
C ILE A 258 -26.82 -5.38 5.11
N GLY A 259 -28.10 -5.03 5.05
CA GLY A 259 -29.20 -5.86 5.54
C GLY A 259 -29.26 -7.20 4.81
N ALA A 260 -29.19 -7.20 3.47
CA ALA A 260 -29.17 -8.45 2.70
C ALA A 260 -27.95 -9.32 3.05
N ALA A 261 -26.76 -8.73 3.19
CA ALA A 261 -25.55 -9.47 3.54
C ALA A 261 -25.61 -10.04 4.97
N VAL A 262 -26.00 -9.23 5.97
CA VAL A 262 -26.10 -9.66 7.38
C VAL A 262 -27.16 -10.74 7.57
N MET A 263 -28.26 -10.70 6.81
CA MET A 263 -29.30 -11.73 6.87
C MET A 263 -28.82 -13.12 6.40
N VAL A 264 -27.90 -13.18 5.42
CA VAL A 264 -27.45 -14.45 4.82
C VAL A 264 -26.08 -14.90 5.31
N TYR A 265 -25.26 -13.99 5.85
CA TYR A 265 -23.88 -14.26 6.23
C TYR A 265 -23.74 -15.34 7.31
N PRO A 266 -24.58 -15.40 8.38
CA PRO A 266 -24.45 -16.47 9.39
C PRO A 266 -24.61 -17.87 8.79
N GLN A 267 -25.60 -18.08 7.92
CA GLN A 267 -25.78 -19.38 7.26
C GLN A 267 -24.69 -19.64 6.21
N PHE A 268 -24.24 -18.60 5.51
CA PHE A 268 -23.09 -18.70 4.61
C PHE A 268 -21.83 -19.15 5.36
N ALA A 269 -21.47 -18.46 6.45
CA ALA A 269 -20.30 -18.80 7.27
C ALA A 269 -20.39 -20.22 7.84
N ALA A 270 -21.55 -20.62 8.36
CA ALA A 270 -21.79 -21.99 8.82
C ALA A 270 -21.60 -23.03 7.68
N ALA A 271 -22.08 -22.71 6.47
CA ALA A 271 -21.89 -23.57 5.31
C ALA A 271 -20.42 -23.67 4.88
N ILE A 272 -19.65 -22.58 4.95
CA ILE A 272 -18.20 -22.58 4.69
C ILE A 272 -17.48 -23.48 5.71
N VAL A 273 -17.79 -23.34 7.00
CA VAL A 273 -17.20 -24.18 8.07
C VAL A 273 -17.56 -25.65 7.89
N ALA A 274 -18.79 -25.94 7.45
CA ALA A 274 -19.25 -27.29 7.15
C ALA A 274 -18.73 -27.86 5.81
N ALA A 275 -17.93 -27.08 5.05
CA ALA A 275 -17.50 -27.39 3.69
C ALA A 275 -18.66 -27.73 2.72
N ASP A 276 -19.84 -27.16 2.96
CA ASP A 276 -21.02 -27.33 2.12
C ASP A 276 -21.17 -26.17 1.12
N ALA A 277 -20.49 -26.32 -0.02
CA ALA A 277 -20.52 -25.34 -1.10
C ALA A 277 -21.93 -25.12 -1.68
N ASN A 278 -22.79 -26.13 -1.68
CA ASN A 278 -24.15 -26.02 -2.22
C ASN A 278 -25.00 -25.11 -1.32
N GLN A 279 -24.94 -25.33 -0.01
CA GLN A 279 -25.63 -24.47 0.95
C GLN A 279 -25.09 -23.04 0.93
N ALA A 280 -23.78 -22.86 0.75
CA ALA A 280 -23.18 -21.53 0.59
C ALA A 280 -23.70 -20.80 -0.67
N TRP A 281 -23.84 -21.50 -1.81
CA TRP A 281 -24.45 -20.94 -3.02
C TRP A 281 -25.92 -20.53 -2.82
N VAL A 282 -26.70 -21.35 -2.10
CA VAL A 282 -28.08 -21.02 -1.77
C VAL A 282 -28.14 -19.72 -0.95
N CYS A 283 -27.27 -19.56 0.05
CA CYS A 283 -27.21 -18.34 0.87
C CYS A 283 -26.86 -17.10 0.02
N VAL A 284 -25.83 -17.21 -0.83
CA VAL A 284 -25.43 -16.13 -1.74
C VAL A 284 -26.58 -15.77 -2.69
N GLY A 285 -27.26 -16.77 -3.26
CA GLY A 285 -28.40 -16.60 -4.17
C GLY A 285 -29.62 -15.95 -3.50
N LEU A 286 -29.91 -16.31 -2.25
CA LEU A 286 -30.96 -15.66 -1.46
C LEU A 286 -30.67 -14.16 -1.27
N GLY A 287 -29.43 -13.79 -0.96
CA GLY A 287 -29.06 -12.38 -0.81
C GLY A 287 -29.13 -11.60 -2.12
N ILE A 288 -28.80 -12.22 -3.27
CA ILE A 288 -29.02 -11.62 -4.61
C ILE A 288 -30.51 -11.32 -4.82
N LEU A 289 -31.37 -12.27 -4.47
CA LEU A 289 -32.82 -12.13 -4.62
C LEU A 289 -33.35 -11.01 -3.71
N LEU A 290 -32.93 -10.96 -2.43
CA LEU A 290 -33.30 -9.90 -1.49
C LEU A 290 -32.85 -8.51 -1.96
N ALA A 291 -31.60 -8.37 -2.41
CA ALA A 291 -31.08 -7.12 -2.93
C ALA A 291 -31.81 -6.68 -4.22
N GLY A 292 -32.07 -7.62 -5.14
CA GLY A 292 -32.84 -7.35 -6.36
C GLY A 292 -34.28 -6.90 -6.09
N ILE A 293 -34.98 -7.60 -5.18
CA ILE A 293 -36.32 -7.20 -4.74
C ILE A 293 -36.29 -5.82 -4.09
N GLY A 294 -35.32 -5.54 -3.21
CA GLY A 294 -35.18 -4.23 -2.58
C GLY A 294 -35.06 -3.09 -3.59
N VAL A 295 -34.26 -3.26 -4.64
CA VAL A 295 -34.16 -2.26 -5.72
C VAL A 295 -35.52 -2.04 -6.39
N ILE A 296 -36.23 -3.11 -6.75
CA ILE A 296 -37.55 -3.03 -7.40
C ILE A 296 -38.57 -2.35 -6.48
N VAL A 297 -38.57 -2.71 -5.20
CA VAL A 297 -39.45 -2.13 -4.17
C VAL A 297 -39.21 -0.63 -4.07
N TRP A 298 -37.95 -0.19 -3.92
CA TRP A 298 -37.64 1.24 -3.85
C TRP A 298 -38.06 2.01 -5.11
N GLU A 299 -37.73 1.50 -6.29
CA GLU A 299 -38.08 2.16 -7.55
C GLU A 299 -39.60 2.19 -7.81
N GLY A 300 -40.32 1.15 -7.40
CA GLY A 300 -41.79 1.10 -7.45
C GLY A 300 -42.42 2.11 -6.50
N LEU A 301 -41.92 2.16 -5.27
CA LEU A 301 -42.36 3.10 -4.25
C LEU A 301 -42.08 4.55 -4.67
N GLU A 302 -40.90 4.85 -5.19
CA GLU A 302 -40.55 6.19 -5.69
C GLU A 302 -41.51 6.69 -6.78
N LYS A 303 -41.99 5.79 -7.66
CA LYS A 303 -43.00 6.13 -8.69
C LYS A 303 -44.38 6.41 -8.09
N LEU A 304 -44.80 5.64 -7.08
CA LEU A 304 -46.09 5.82 -6.39
C LEU A 304 -46.10 7.08 -5.49
N TRP A 305 -44.93 7.51 -4.99
CA TRP A 305 -44.78 8.50 -3.92
C TRP A 305 -44.62 9.95 -4.35
N LYS A 306 -44.75 10.30 -5.64
CA LYS A 306 -44.80 11.70 -6.08
C LYS A 306 -45.94 12.54 -5.42
N SER A 307 -46.85 11.90 -4.67
CA SER A 307 -48.04 12.52 -4.06
C SER A 307 -47.95 12.83 -2.55
N GLN A 308 -47.11 12.18 -1.73
CA GLN A 308 -47.09 12.41 -0.25
C GLN A 308 -45.67 12.50 0.37
N ARG A 309 -45.42 13.54 1.17
CA ARG A 309 -44.07 13.98 1.61
C ARG A 309 -43.49 13.29 2.87
N LEU A 310 -44.25 12.51 3.64
CA LEU A 310 -43.82 11.95 4.94
C LEU A 310 -43.60 10.41 4.94
N ALA A 311 -44.17 9.68 3.99
CA ALA A 311 -44.08 8.22 3.90
C ALA A 311 -42.65 7.63 3.75
N PRO A 312 -41.72 8.21 2.96
CA PRO A 312 -40.38 7.63 2.82
C PRO A 312 -39.53 7.76 4.09
N VAL A 313 -39.76 8.77 4.93
CA VAL A 313 -39.08 8.90 6.24
C VAL A 313 -39.53 7.78 7.16
N ILE A 314 -40.83 7.52 7.24
CA ILE A 314 -41.41 6.47 8.08
C ILE A 314 -40.94 5.09 7.60
N ILE A 315 -40.85 4.84 6.29
CA ILE A 315 -40.45 3.54 5.75
C ILE A 315 -38.94 3.34 5.81
N THR A 316 -38.10 4.36 5.62
CA THR A 316 -36.67 4.25 5.90
C THR A 316 -36.42 3.99 7.40
N VAL A 317 -37.18 4.63 8.28
CA VAL A 317 -37.14 4.36 9.74
C VAL A 317 -37.66 2.96 10.05
N VAL A 318 -38.73 2.49 9.41
CA VAL A 318 -39.28 1.14 9.61
C VAL A 318 -38.37 0.06 9.00
N PHE A 319 -37.75 0.28 7.85
CA PHE A 319 -36.83 -0.67 7.22
C PHE A 319 -35.49 -0.70 7.96
N ALA A 320 -34.99 0.45 8.43
CA ALA A 320 -33.86 0.50 9.36
C ALA A 320 -34.21 -0.14 10.71
N ALA A 321 -35.42 0.09 11.23
CA ALA A 321 -35.90 -0.56 12.44
C ALA A 321 -36.11 -2.06 12.24
N VAL A 322 -36.58 -2.53 11.09
CA VAL A 322 -36.72 -3.97 10.75
C VAL A 322 -35.37 -4.61 10.48
N ALA A 323 -34.40 -3.89 9.92
CA ALA A 323 -33.02 -4.35 9.82
C ALA A 323 -32.36 -4.43 11.20
N VAL A 324 -32.58 -3.43 12.07
CA VAL A 324 -32.11 -3.42 13.47
C VAL A 324 -32.82 -4.50 14.28
N ILE A 325 -34.13 -4.67 14.14
CA ILE A 325 -34.95 -5.69 14.81
C ILE A 325 -34.64 -7.07 14.25
N GLY A 326 -34.35 -7.22 12.96
CA GLY A 326 -33.89 -8.48 12.35
C GLY A 326 -32.50 -8.85 12.86
N VAL A 327 -31.59 -7.87 12.96
CA VAL A 327 -30.29 -8.00 13.65
C VAL A 327 -30.49 -8.31 15.13
N PHE A 328 -31.53 -7.80 15.79
CA PHE A 328 -31.80 -8.04 17.21
C PHE A 328 -32.58 -9.35 17.47
N SER A 329 -33.40 -9.83 16.53
CA SER A 329 -34.22 -11.05 16.67
C SER A 329 -33.49 -12.28 16.17
N LEU A 330 -32.78 -12.21 15.04
CA LEU A 330 -31.78 -13.21 14.65
C LEU A 330 -30.56 -13.10 15.57
N GLY A 331 -30.22 -11.88 15.98
CA GLY A 331 -29.34 -11.63 17.11
C GLY A 331 -29.82 -12.35 18.36
N SER A 332 -31.09 -12.35 18.74
CA SER A 332 -31.51 -13.03 19.98
C SER A 332 -31.35 -14.56 19.98
N GLN A 333 -31.30 -15.20 18.82
CA GLN A 333 -30.96 -16.63 18.68
C GLN A 333 -29.44 -16.87 18.53
N VAL A 334 -28.69 -15.88 18.03
CA VAL A 334 -27.23 -15.91 17.86
C VAL A 334 -26.48 -15.35 19.09
N LEU A 335 -27.07 -14.45 19.86
CA LEU A 335 -26.62 -13.87 21.13
C LEU A 335 -26.73 -14.89 22.28
N GLN A 336 -27.37 -16.04 22.03
CA GLN A 336 -27.34 -17.19 22.93
C GLN A 336 -26.14 -18.12 22.66
N SER A 337 -25.38 -17.93 21.57
CA SER A 337 -24.07 -18.55 21.44
C SER A 337 -23.02 -17.68 22.15
N SER A 338 -22.28 -18.30 23.07
CA SER A 338 -21.20 -17.66 23.86
C SER A 338 -20.15 -16.97 22.99
N ASP A 339 -20.01 -17.43 21.75
CA ASP A 339 -18.92 -17.04 20.85
C ASP A 339 -19.20 -15.75 20.09
N VAL A 340 -20.47 -15.41 19.81
CA VAL A 340 -20.80 -14.17 19.10
C VAL A 340 -20.94 -12.99 20.05
N VAL A 341 -21.43 -13.23 21.28
CA VAL A 341 -21.42 -12.20 22.34
C VAL A 341 -20.00 -11.86 22.76
N SER A 342 -19.09 -12.85 22.82
CA SER A 342 -17.66 -12.59 23.07
C SER A 342 -16.99 -11.90 21.88
N GLU A 343 -17.35 -12.22 20.64
CA GLU A 343 -16.87 -11.51 19.45
C GLU A 343 -17.35 -10.05 19.44
N ILE A 344 -18.63 -9.79 19.75
CA ILE A 344 -19.23 -8.44 19.81
C ILE A 344 -18.75 -7.64 21.03
N SER A 345 -18.56 -8.27 22.18
CA SER A 345 -17.94 -7.60 23.34
C SER A 345 -16.47 -7.30 23.05
N SER A 346 -15.73 -8.19 22.38
CA SER A 346 -14.37 -7.91 21.91
C SER A 346 -14.34 -6.79 20.84
N LEU A 347 -15.39 -6.65 20.03
CA LEU A 347 -15.54 -5.57 19.04
C LEU A 347 -15.69 -4.19 19.70
N LEU A 348 -16.18 -4.14 20.94
CA LEU A 348 -16.32 -2.94 21.77
C LEU A 348 -15.19 -2.78 22.81
N ASP A 349 -14.27 -3.73 22.87
CA ASP A 349 -13.18 -3.74 23.84
C ASP A 349 -12.02 -2.83 23.37
N THR A 350 -12.04 -1.60 23.88
CA THR A 350 -11.00 -0.59 23.65
C THR A 350 -9.70 -0.88 24.41
N GLU A 351 -9.66 -1.90 25.29
CA GLU A 351 -8.45 -2.35 25.99
C GLU A 351 -7.71 -3.48 25.27
N SER A 352 -8.14 -3.84 24.05
CA SER A 352 -7.46 -4.88 23.26
C SER A 352 -5.98 -4.55 23.00
N SER A 353 -5.13 -5.57 23.08
CA SER A 353 -3.66 -5.51 22.88
C SER A 353 -3.24 -4.80 21.59
N SER A 354 -4.11 -4.78 20.57
CA SER A 354 -3.86 -4.13 19.28
C SER A 354 -3.89 -2.59 19.35
N TYR A 355 -4.77 -1.98 20.17
CA TYR A 355 -4.86 -0.51 20.25
C TYR A 355 -3.71 0.09 21.05
N ILE A 356 -3.38 -0.53 22.20
CA ILE A 356 -2.23 -0.13 23.04
C ILE A 356 -0.93 -0.21 22.23
N ALA A 357 -0.75 -1.27 21.42
CA ALA A 357 0.39 -1.39 20.52
C ALA A 357 0.45 -0.25 19.48
N ARG A 358 -0.67 0.13 18.85
CA ARG A 358 -0.70 1.24 17.88
C ARG A 358 -0.27 2.57 18.49
N MET A 359 -0.71 2.89 19.71
CA MET A 359 -0.30 4.12 20.39
C MET A 359 1.22 4.18 20.62
N GLU A 360 1.82 3.04 20.98
CA GLU A 360 3.28 2.94 21.13
C GLU A 360 4.00 3.09 19.78
N PHE A 361 3.43 2.57 18.69
CA PHE A 361 3.99 2.75 17.34
C PHE A 361 3.97 4.23 16.95
N MET A 362 2.86 4.91 17.19
CA MET A 362 2.72 6.34 16.91
C MET A 362 3.68 7.19 17.75
N ARG A 363 3.90 6.83 19.02
CA ARG A 363 4.92 7.47 19.88
C ARG A 363 6.32 7.30 19.28
N CYS A 364 6.71 6.07 18.93
CA CYS A 364 8.01 5.79 18.30
C CYS A 364 8.19 6.56 17.00
N ALA A 365 7.14 6.69 16.18
CA ALA A 365 7.20 7.44 14.93
C ALA A 365 7.54 8.91 15.17
N VAL A 366 6.93 9.52 16.20
CA VAL A 366 7.23 10.90 16.60
C VAL A 366 8.67 11.04 17.12
N GLU A 367 9.19 10.07 17.88
CA GLU A 367 10.59 10.10 18.31
C GLU A 367 11.58 10.01 17.12
N ILE A 368 11.32 9.12 16.15
CA ILE A 368 12.14 9.05 14.92
C ILE A 368 12.11 10.39 14.16
N VAL A 369 10.95 11.02 14.08
CA VAL A 369 10.79 12.34 13.44
C VAL A 369 11.62 13.41 14.13
N LYS A 370 11.77 13.39 15.47
CA LYS A 370 12.62 14.37 16.17
C LYS A 370 14.08 14.28 15.73
N ASP A 371 14.55 13.08 15.40
CA ASP A 371 15.91 12.85 14.91
C ASP A 371 16.03 13.10 13.40
N HIS A 372 14.93 12.99 12.64
CA HIS A 372 14.87 13.20 11.19
C HIS A 372 13.79 14.22 10.72
N PRO A 373 13.76 15.47 11.22
CA PRO A 373 12.57 16.31 11.14
C PRO A 373 12.27 16.91 9.76
N ILE A 374 13.29 17.24 8.96
CA ILE A 374 13.09 18.06 7.75
C ILE A 374 12.72 17.21 6.54
N ILE A 375 13.58 16.25 6.20
CA ILE A 375 13.48 15.40 5.00
C ILE A 375 13.21 13.91 5.31
N GLY A 376 13.08 13.56 6.60
CA GLY A 376 12.79 12.20 7.03
C GLY A 376 13.98 11.24 6.92
N ALA A 377 13.70 9.98 7.23
CA ALA A 377 14.64 8.86 7.22
C ALA A 377 14.60 8.06 5.89
N GLY A 378 13.85 8.54 4.88
CA GLY A 378 13.61 7.84 3.63
C GLY A 378 12.51 6.77 3.74
N ALA A 379 11.96 6.34 2.61
CA ALA A 379 10.99 5.23 2.60
C ALA A 379 11.63 3.94 3.15
N GLY A 380 10.89 3.21 3.99
CA GLY A 380 11.45 2.09 4.76
C GLY A 380 12.25 2.51 6.00
N GLY A 381 12.37 3.82 6.28
CA GLY A 381 13.03 4.35 7.47
C GLY A 381 12.34 3.93 8.77
N TRP A 382 11.02 3.75 8.76
CA TRP A 382 10.29 3.18 9.90
C TRP A 382 10.81 1.78 10.25
N GLU A 383 10.77 0.84 9.30
CA GLU A 383 11.19 -0.56 9.51
C GLU A 383 12.64 -0.64 9.96
N ALA A 384 13.50 0.25 9.46
CA ALA A 384 14.91 0.33 9.83
C ALA A 384 15.15 0.83 11.26
N LEU A 385 14.36 1.80 11.75
CA LEU A 385 14.71 2.55 12.95
C LEU A 385 13.87 2.20 14.18
N TYR A 386 12.61 1.78 14.01
CA TYR A 386 11.65 1.75 15.13
C TYR A 386 12.13 0.96 16.35
N ARG A 387 12.89 -0.13 16.15
CA ARG A 387 13.45 -0.98 17.22
C ARG A 387 14.36 -0.23 18.20
N GLN A 388 15.01 0.84 17.76
CA GLN A 388 15.86 1.68 18.61
C GLN A 388 15.07 2.58 19.57
N TYR A 389 13.77 2.79 19.29
CA TYR A 389 12.91 3.73 20.01
C TYR A 389 11.84 3.03 20.86
N GLN A 390 11.70 1.72 20.76
CA GLN A 390 10.66 0.97 21.48
C GLN A 390 10.90 0.97 22.98
N ASN A 391 9.82 1.12 23.76
CA ASN A 391 9.88 0.96 25.21
C ASN A 391 9.83 -0.52 25.66
N TYR A 392 9.37 -1.43 24.81
CA TYR A 392 9.36 -2.87 25.03
C TYR A 392 9.47 -3.60 23.67
N SER A 393 9.88 -4.87 23.66
CA SER A 393 10.03 -5.62 22.41
C SER A 393 8.68 -5.88 21.72
N TYR A 394 8.54 -5.47 20.46
CA TYR A 394 7.41 -5.81 19.59
C TYR A 394 7.82 -5.80 18.11
N TRP A 395 6.98 -6.37 17.24
CA TRP A 395 7.23 -6.44 15.81
C TRP A 395 6.12 -5.79 15.00
N THR A 396 6.49 -4.90 14.09
CA THR A 396 5.58 -4.25 13.14
C THR A 396 6.37 -3.79 11.92
N THR A 397 5.74 -3.81 10.75
CA THR A 397 6.33 -3.30 9.50
C THR A 397 5.95 -1.86 9.22
N GLU A 398 4.92 -1.32 9.89
CA GLU A 398 4.34 -0.01 9.59
C GLU A 398 3.97 0.75 10.87
N THR A 399 3.92 2.07 10.79
CA THR A 399 3.48 2.95 11.90
C THR A 399 2.02 2.77 12.29
N HIS A 400 1.21 2.12 11.43
CA HIS A 400 -0.25 2.06 11.56
C HIS A 400 -0.92 3.45 11.61
N SER A 401 -0.28 4.44 11.00
CA SER A 401 -0.84 5.75 10.70
C SER A 401 -0.12 6.30 9.49
N HIS A 402 -0.77 6.35 8.33
CA HIS A 402 -0.11 6.78 7.10
C HIS A 402 0.43 8.22 7.18
N PHE A 403 -0.19 9.07 7.99
CA PHE A 403 0.30 10.43 8.24
C PHE A 403 1.66 10.43 8.96
N LEU A 404 1.81 9.58 9.99
CA LEU A 404 3.09 9.42 10.66
C LEU A 404 4.09 8.64 9.81
N GLN A 405 3.65 7.68 8.99
CA GLN A 405 4.50 7.02 8.00
C GLN A 405 5.14 8.05 7.07
N VAL A 406 4.33 8.91 6.45
CA VAL A 406 4.83 9.97 5.56
C VAL A 406 5.75 10.91 6.32
N TRP A 407 5.45 11.24 7.58
CA TRP A 407 6.31 12.12 8.38
C TRP A 407 7.68 11.49 8.69
N VAL A 408 7.72 10.22 9.09
CA VAL A 408 8.96 9.47 9.31
C VAL A 408 9.77 9.36 8.02
N GLU A 409 9.12 9.02 6.92
CA GLU A 409 9.81 8.73 5.66
C GLU A 409 10.28 9.99 4.93
N THR A 410 9.51 11.07 4.97
CA THR A 410 9.76 12.28 4.15
C THR A 410 9.93 13.58 4.93
N GLY A 411 9.86 13.49 6.26
CA GLY A 411 9.97 14.64 7.15
C GLY A 411 8.79 15.60 7.02
N THR A 412 8.90 16.75 7.68
CA THR A 412 7.86 17.77 7.69
C THR A 412 7.59 18.32 6.28
N ILE A 413 8.58 18.33 5.37
CA ILE A 413 8.37 18.80 3.99
C ILE A 413 7.38 17.89 3.25
N GLY A 414 7.59 16.58 3.25
CA GLY A 414 6.68 15.67 2.55
C GLY A 414 5.33 15.52 3.27
N LEU A 415 5.30 15.61 4.61
CA LEU A 415 4.04 15.69 5.36
C LEU A 415 3.21 16.92 4.95
N LEU A 416 3.83 18.11 4.87
CA LEU A 416 3.13 19.32 4.43
C LEU A 416 2.63 19.21 3.00
N ALA A 417 3.40 18.58 2.09
CA ALA A 417 2.94 18.29 0.74
C ALA A 417 1.70 17.38 0.76
N PHE A 418 1.71 16.31 1.55
CA PHE A 418 0.57 15.41 1.72
C PHE A 418 -0.66 16.12 2.31
N LEU A 419 -0.49 16.91 3.37
CA LEU A 419 -1.58 17.69 3.98
C LEU A 419 -2.18 18.73 3.02
N SER A 420 -1.34 19.35 2.18
CA SER A 420 -1.81 20.32 1.18
C SER A 420 -2.79 19.70 0.18
N MET A 421 -2.62 18.40 -0.16
CA MET A 421 -3.54 17.69 -1.04
C MET A 421 -4.95 17.64 -0.46
N TRP A 422 -5.08 17.31 0.84
CA TRP A 422 -6.35 17.27 1.55
C TRP A 422 -7.00 18.65 1.67
N ILE A 423 -6.22 19.68 2.01
CA ILE A 423 -6.72 21.05 2.13
C ILE A 423 -7.28 21.53 0.78
N ILE A 424 -6.54 21.30 -0.31
CA ILE A 424 -6.96 21.69 -1.66
C ILE A 424 -8.17 20.88 -2.12
N LEU A 425 -8.23 19.58 -1.83
CA LEU A 425 -9.40 18.74 -2.11
C LEU A 425 -10.66 19.31 -1.45
N LEU A 426 -10.60 19.59 -0.14
CA LEU A 426 -11.73 20.15 0.61
C LEU A 426 -12.15 21.50 0.04
N PHE A 427 -11.18 22.34 -0.34
CA PHE A 427 -11.45 23.60 -1.03
C PHE A 427 -12.15 23.41 -2.38
N TYR A 428 -11.72 22.44 -3.19
CA TYR A 428 -12.37 22.11 -4.48
C TYR A 428 -13.79 21.61 -4.29
N VAL A 429 -14.02 20.71 -3.34
CA VAL A 429 -15.37 20.22 -2.99
C VAL A 429 -16.28 21.38 -2.58
N PHE A 430 -15.78 22.28 -1.73
CA PHE A 430 -16.53 23.49 -1.31
C PHE A 430 -16.85 24.41 -2.48
N LYS A 431 -15.90 24.62 -3.41
CA LYS A 431 -16.12 25.44 -4.61
C LYS A 431 -17.16 24.82 -5.54
N VAL A 432 -17.07 23.52 -5.81
CA VAL A 432 -18.08 22.80 -6.62
C VAL A 432 -19.45 22.92 -5.96
N TYR A 433 -19.56 22.73 -4.65
CA TYR A 433 -20.80 22.96 -3.91
C TYR A 433 -21.35 24.37 -4.14
N LYS A 434 -20.53 25.41 -3.95
CA LYS A 434 -20.97 26.82 -4.12
C LYS A 434 -21.48 27.11 -5.54
N ILE A 435 -20.84 26.53 -6.55
CA ILE A 435 -21.21 26.71 -7.97
C ILE A 435 -22.51 25.95 -8.26
N LYS A 436 -22.57 24.67 -7.89
CA LYS A 436 -23.63 23.74 -8.31
C LYS A 436 -24.85 23.69 -7.40
N ARG A 437 -24.80 24.24 -6.18
CA ARG A 437 -25.93 24.18 -5.23
C ARG A 437 -27.22 24.87 -5.70
N LYS A 438 -27.13 25.74 -6.71
CA LYS A 438 -28.30 26.43 -7.30
C LYS A 438 -28.82 25.76 -8.57
N ASP A 439 -28.10 24.76 -9.08
CA ASP A 439 -28.51 24.04 -10.28
C ASP A 439 -29.75 23.19 -9.97
N LYS A 440 -30.68 23.12 -10.93
CA LYS A 440 -31.86 22.24 -10.80
C LYS A 440 -31.47 20.76 -10.77
N ASP A 441 -30.37 20.43 -11.44
CA ASP A 441 -29.81 19.08 -11.47
C ASP A 441 -28.69 18.95 -10.43
N ALA A 442 -28.94 18.14 -9.41
CA ALA A 442 -28.01 17.85 -8.34
C ALA A 442 -26.95 16.78 -8.70
N SER A 443 -27.04 16.14 -9.88
CA SER A 443 -26.16 15.04 -10.29
C SER A 443 -24.68 15.37 -10.14
N HIS A 444 -24.24 16.56 -10.56
CA HIS A 444 -22.83 16.94 -10.45
C HIS A 444 -22.36 17.01 -8.99
N TRP A 445 -23.19 17.54 -8.08
CA TRP A 445 -22.87 17.60 -6.66
C TRP A 445 -22.88 16.21 -6.01
N ILE A 446 -23.88 15.39 -6.31
CA ILE A 446 -23.97 14.00 -5.81
C ILE A 446 -22.70 13.22 -6.17
N LEU A 447 -22.22 13.34 -7.41
CA LEU A 447 -21.01 12.67 -7.87
C LEU A 447 -19.77 13.19 -7.13
N THR A 448 -19.63 14.52 -7.00
CA THR A 448 -18.50 15.15 -6.32
C THR A 448 -18.44 14.75 -4.84
N TRP A 449 -19.58 14.81 -4.15
CA TRP A 449 -19.65 14.48 -2.73
C TRP A 449 -19.50 12.98 -2.47
N GLY A 450 -20.02 12.12 -3.34
CA GLY A 450 -19.82 10.67 -3.26
C GLY A 450 -18.34 10.28 -3.34
N LEU A 451 -17.60 10.85 -4.31
CA LEU A 451 -16.16 10.69 -4.44
C LEU A 451 -15.40 11.22 -3.22
N ALA A 452 -15.75 12.44 -2.77
CA ALA A 452 -15.14 13.06 -1.59
C ALA A 452 -15.39 12.26 -0.31
N SER A 453 -16.59 11.70 -0.13
CA SER A 453 -16.93 10.86 1.03
C SER A 453 -16.08 9.58 1.05
N GLY A 454 -15.87 8.93 -0.10
CA GLY A 454 -14.97 7.77 -0.19
C GLY A 454 -13.52 8.13 0.14
N ALA A 455 -13.03 9.26 -0.38
CA ALA A 455 -11.67 9.73 -0.10
C ALA A 455 -11.47 10.09 1.38
N LEU A 456 -12.44 10.81 1.99
CA LEU A 456 -12.39 11.22 3.39
C LEU A 456 -12.52 10.01 4.34
N ALA A 457 -13.40 9.06 4.03
CA ALA A 457 -13.54 7.85 4.84
C ALA A 457 -12.26 7.00 4.83
N LEU A 458 -11.65 6.82 3.65
CA LEU A 458 -10.36 6.13 3.53
C LEU A 458 -9.25 6.88 4.26
N GLY A 459 -9.13 8.20 4.04
CA GLY A 459 -8.12 9.02 4.70
C GLY A 459 -8.23 9.03 6.23
N ALA A 460 -9.46 9.07 6.76
CA ALA A 460 -9.70 9.00 8.19
C ALA A 460 -9.30 7.64 8.78
N HIS A 461 -9.62 6.53 8.09
CA HIS A 461 -9.23 5.20 8.55
C HIS A 461 -7.71 5.00 8.46
N SER A 462 -7.06 5.47 7.40
CA SER A 462 -5.60 5.38 7.25
C SER A 462 -4.83 6.33 8.19
N ALA A 463 -5.51 7.15 9.00
CA ALA A 463 -4.90 7.86 10.11
C ALA A 463 -4.63 6.95 11.32
N ILE A 464 -5.34 5.81 11.41
CA ILE A 464 -5.29 4.84 12.52
C ILE A 464 -4.95 3.41 12.05
N ASP A 465 -4.73 3.22 10.75
CA ASP A 465 -4.29 1.96 10.13
C ASP A 465 -3.33 2.22 8.95
N PHE A 466 -2.72 1.18 8.39
CA PHE A 466 -1.69 1.28 7.35
C PHE A 466 -2.21 1.03 5.92
N ASP A 467 -3.51 1.20 5.63
CA ASP A 467 -4.09 0.80 4.33
C ASP A 467 -3.35 1.39 3.12
N LEU A 468 -2.91 2.65 3.25
CA LEU A 468 -2.21 3.38 2.18
C LEU A 468 -0.75 2.93 1.98
N SER A 469 -0.21 2.07 2.85
CA SER A 469 1.05 1.36 2.58
C SER A 469 0.88 0.29 1.49
N ILE A 470 -0.36 -0.15 1.21
CA ILE A 470 -0.69 -1.01 0.06
C ILE A 470 -0.88 -0.16 -1.21
N PRO A 471 -0.01 -0.26 -2.24
CA PRO A 471 -0.02 0.67 -3.36
C PRO A 471 -1.33 0.74 -4.15
N ALA A 472 -2.06 -0.37 -4.31
CA ALA A 472 -3.35 -0.37 -4.98
C ALA A 472 -4.40 0.51 -4.29
N VAL A 473 -4.44 0.49 -2.95
CA VAL A 473 -5.37 1.33 -2.16
C VAL A 473 -4.93 2.80 -2.19
N CYS A 474 -3.63 3.04 -2.14
CA CYS A 474 -3.07 4.38 -2.34
C CYS A 474 -3.43 4.95 -3.72
N MET A 475 -3.30 4.15 -4.79
CA MET A 475 -3.73 4.56 -6.13
C MET A 475 -5.22 4.91 -6.19
N VAL A 476 -6.10 4.15 -5.52
CA VAL A 476 -7.53 4.47 -5.44
C VAL A 476 -7.75 5.86 -4.84
N LEU A 477 -7.08 6.20 -3.73
CA LEU A 477 -7.19 7.53 -3.14
C LEU A 477 -6.74 8.63 -4.11
N TRP A 478 -5.62 8.43 -4.82
CA TRP A 478 -5.15 9.37 -5.84
C TRP A 478 -6.12 9.49 -7.01
N VAL A 479 -6.76 8.39 -7.43
CA VAL A 479 -7.81 8.41 -8.45
C VAL A 479 -9.02 9.20 -7.96
N LEU A 480 -9.44 9.06 -6.70
CA LEU A 480 -10.53 9.87 -6.14
C LEU A 480 -10.17 11.37 -6.14
N PHE A 481 -8.93 11.74 -5.78
CA PHE A 481 -8.45 13.12 -5.93
C PHE A 481 -8.47 13.59 -7.39
N ALA A 482 -8.06 12.74 -8.34
CA ALA A 482 -8.08 13.05 -9.76
C ALA A 482 -9.50 13.31 -10.28
N LEU A 483 -10.47 12.50 -9.87
CA LEU A 483 -11.86 12.64 -10.31
C LEU A 483 -12.54 13.87 -9.72
N VAL A 484 -12.28 14.20 -8.44
CA VAL A 484 -12.74 15.48 -7.85
C VAL A 484 -12.09 16.67 -8.55
N ASN A 485 -10.80 16.58 -8.90
CA ASN A 485 -10.11 17.59 -9.69
C ASN A 485 -10.78 17.80 -11.06
N SER A 486 -11.12 16.72 -11.77
CA SER A 486 -11.80 16.80 -13.05
C SER A 486 -13.16 17.51 -12.96
N LEU A 487 -13.98 17.16 -11.96
CA LEU A 487 -15.29 17.79 -11.73
C LEU A 487 -15.14 19.26 -11.35
N TYR A 488 -14.13 19.60 -10.54
CA TYR A 488 -13.82 20.99 -10.21
C TYR A 488 -13.43 21.79 -11.47
N ASN A 489 -12.50 21.27 -12.28
CA ASN A 489 -12.07 21.94 -13.51
C ASN A 489 -13.23 22.12 -14.50
N GLU A 490 -14.06 21.10 -14.70
CA GLU A 490 -15.25 21.21 -15.55
C GLU A 490 -16.23 22.28 -15.03
N SER A 491 -16.41 22.37 -13.70
CA SER A 491 -17.31 23.35 -13.09
C SER A 491 -16.85 24.81 -13.26
N ILE A 492 -15.54 25.05 -13.29
CA ILE A 492 -14.96 26.41 -13.42
C ILE A 492 -14.64 26.76 -14.87
N MET A 493 -14.25 25.79 -15.70
CA MET A 493 -13.89 26.02 -17.11
C MET A 493 -15.09 26.02 -18.06
N ALA A 494 -16.32 25.88 -17.55
CA ALA A 494 -17.56 26.15 -18.27
C ALA A 494 -17.66 27.66 -18.65
N GLY A 495 -16.82 28.08 -19.60
CA GLY A 495 -16.76 29.47 -20.08
C GLY A 495 -15.40 29.94 -20.62
N ASN A 496 -14.28 29.24 -20.36
CA ASN A 496 -12.96 29.67 -20.84
C ASN A 496 -12.17 28.49 -21.41
N ASN A 497 -11.88 28.53 -22.72
CA ASN A 497 -10.92 27.62 -23.34
C ASN A 497 -9.53 27.89 -22.75
N PRO A 498 -8.80 26.86 -22.28
CA PRO A 498 -7.41 27.06 -21.87
C PRO A 498 -6.64 27.66 -23.05
N SER A 499 -5.91 28.75 -22.81
CA SER A 499 -5.14 29.38 -23.87
C SER A 499 -4.17 28.35 -24.45
N ARG A 500 -4.26 28.11 -25.76
CA ARG A 500 -3.33 27.24 -26.53
C ARG A 500 -2.00 27.97 -26.75
N SER A 501 -1.44 28.53 -25.68
CA SER A 501 -0.22 29.32 -25.71
C SER A 501 0.98 28.38 -25.84
N ARG A 502 1.76 28.57 -26.91
CA ARG A 502 3.08 27.96 -27.08
C ARG A 502 4.12 28.73 -26.27
N SER A 503 3.91 28.86 -24.96
CA SER A 503 4.87 29.51 -24.09
C SER A 503 6.06 28.59 -23.82
N ALA A 504 7.25 29.16 -23.60
CA ALA A 504 8.44 28.41 -23.19
C ALA A 504 8.17 27.53 -21.95
N TYR A 505 7.31 28.02 -21.05
CA TYR A 505 6.85 27.31 -19.87
C TYR A 505 6.12 25.99 -20.20
N ALA A 506 5.26 25.98 -21.22
CA ALA A 506 4.54 24.76 -21.60
C ALA A 506 5.48 23.69 -22.18
N TRP A 507 6.50 24.10 -22.94
CA TRP A 507 7.54 23.18 -23.43
C TRP A 507 8.42 22.63 -22.31
N MET A 508 8.76 23.46 -21.31
CA MET A 508 9.47 23.00 -20.12
C MET A 508 8.69 21.90 -19.39
N GLN A 509 7.37 22.05 -19.23
CA GLN A 509 6.53 21.02 -18.62
C GLN A 509 6.49 19.71 -19.43
N VAL A 510 6.49 19.77 -20.76
CA VAL A 510 6.62 18.57 -21.61
C VAL A 510 7.98 17.90 -21.41
N GLY A 511 9.06 18.68 -21.32
CA GLY A 511 10.40 18.17 -20.99
C GLY A 511 10.43 17.44 -19.65
N ILE A 512 9.84 18.04 -18.61
CA ILE A 512 9.67 17.42 -17.29
C ILE A 512 8.89 16.10 -17.42
N ALA A 513 7.76 16.10 -18.14
CA ALA A 513 6.96 14.89 -18.35
C ALA A 513 7.77 13.76 -19.03
N GLY A 514 8.61 14.10 -20.00
CA GLY A 514 9.52 13.16 -20.64
C GLY A 514 10.54 12.57 -19.66
N ILE A 515 11.11 13.39 -18.77
CA ILE A 515 12.03 12.93 -17.72
C ILE A 515 11.32 11.97 -16.75
N LEU A 516 10.08 12.30 -16.32
CA LEU A 516 9.31 11.43 -15.44
C LEU A 516 9.05 10.05 -16.05
N VAL A 517 8.72 10.01 -17.36
CA VAL A 517 8.59 8.75 -18.11
C VAL A 517 9.89 7.96 -18.11
N VAL A 518 11.02 8.61 -18.41
CA VAL A 518 12.32 7.93 -18.42
C VAL A 518 12.66 7.36 -17.05
N ILE A 519 12.49 8.13 -15.98
CA ILE A 519 12.76 7.69 -14.61
C ILE A 519 11.93 6.45 -14.27
N LEU A 520 10.62 6.51 -14.48
CA LEU A 520 9.72 5.44 -14.07
C LEU A 520 9.85 4.20 -14.97
N LEU A 521 10.02 4.37 -16.28
CA LEU A 521 10.18 3.26 -17.23
C LEU A 521 11.52 2.56 -17.06
N VAL A 522 12.62 3.32 -16.98
CA VAL A 522 13.97 2.76 -16.78
C VAL A 522 14.09 2.16 -15.40
N GLY A 523 13.60 2.84 -14.35
CA GLY A 523 13.56 2.31 -12.98
C GLY A 523 12.78 1.00 -12.91
N GLY A 524 11.53 0.99 -13.38
CA GLY A 524 10.69 -0.21 -13.41
C GLY A 524 11.33 -1.37 -14.18
N SER A 525 11.90 -1.10 -15.37
CA SER A 525 12.53 -2.14 -16.20
C SER A 525 13.81 -2.69 -15.58
N ARG A 526 14.70 -1.82 -15.06
CA ARG A 526 15.96 -2.23 -14.44
C ARG A 526 15.73 -3.03 -13.17
N TYR A 527 14.84 -2.58 -12.29
CA TYR A 527 14.59 -3.26 -11.02
C TYR A 527 13.78 -4.54 -11.20
N LEU A 528 12.88 -4.61 -12.18
CA LEU A 528 12.24 -5.88 -12.56
C LEU A 528 13.27 -6.89 -13.09
N TYR A 529 14.20 -6.45 -13.95
CA TYR A 529 15.29 -7.30 -14.41
C TYR A 529 16.16 -7.77 -13.24
N ALA A 530 16.50 -6.88 -12.31
CA ALA A 530 17.30 -7.21 -11.14
C ALA A 530 16.64 -8.28 -10.26
N VAL A 531 15.36 -8.10 -9.92
CA VAL A 531 14.57 -9.08 -9.15
C VAL A 531 14.54 -10.44 -9.84
N ASN A 532 14.33 -10.47 -11.16
CA ASN A 532 14.30 -11.73 -11.90
C ASN A 532 15.67 -12.42 -11.94
N GLN A 533 16.78 -11.68 -12.07
CA GLN A 533 18.12 -12.29 -11.98
C GLN A 533 18.43 -12.78 -10.57
N ALA A 534 18.08 -12.01 -9.53
CA ALA A 534 18.25 -12.42 -8.14
C ALA A 534 17.47 -13.70 -7.83
N ALA A 535 16.23 -13.83 -8.31
CA ALA A 535 15.43 -15.05 -8.14
C ALA A 535 16.07 -16.29 -8.82
N LEU A 536 16.74 -16.11 -9.97
CA LEU A 536 17.51 -17.20 -10.60
C LEU A 536 18.75 -17.56 -9.77
N GLY A 537 19.43 -16.58 -9.17
CA GLY A 537 20.55 -16.81 -8.27
C GLY A 537 20.14 -17.54 -6.99
N GLU A 538 19.00 -17.16 -6.40
CA GLU A 538 18.41 -17.81 -5.23
C GLU A 538 18.03 -19.26 -5.53
N LYS A 539 17.43 -19.52 -6.70
CA LYS A 539 17.14 -20.89 -7.14
C LYS A 539 18.41 -21.75 -7.24
N ALA A 540 19.49 -21.20 -7.78
CA ALA A 540 20.77 -21.92 -7.87
C ALA A 540 21.36 -22.24 -6.47
N ILE A 541 21.18 -21.35 -5.49
CA ILE A 541 21.60 -21.60 -4.10
C ILE A 541 20.73 -22.65 -3.41
N LEU A 542 19.42 -22.67 -3.69
CA LEU A 542 18.52 -23.70 -3.18
C LEU A 542 18.80 -25.08 -3.79
N GLU A 543 19.23 -25.13 -5.05
CA GLU A 543 19.69 -26.37 -5.70
C GLU A 543 21.03 -26.81 -5.11
N LEU A 544 21.95 -25.88 -4.84
CA LEU A 544 23.25 -26.15 -4.23
C LEU A 544 23.10 -26.86 -2.88
N SER A 545 22.14 -26.45 -2.04
CA SER A 545 21.95 -27.05 -0.72
C SER A 545 21.49 -28.51 -0.76
N LYS A 546 21.07 -29.01 -1.92
CA LYS A 546 20.62 -30.39 -2.15
C LYS A 546 21.63 -31.23 -2.92
N GLU A 547 22.66 -30.59 -3.48
CA GLU A 547 23.62 -31.23 -4.36
C GLU A 547 24.84 -31.70 -3.57
N THR A 548 25.30 -32.92 -3.85
CA THR A 548 26.46 -33.53 -3.18
C THR A 548 27.67 -33.64 -4.10
N ASP A 549 27.47 -33.55 -5.42
CA ASP A 549 28.58 -33.57 -6.39
C ASP A 549 29.35 -32.24 -6.37
N PRO A 550 30.65 -32.25 -5.99
CA PRO A 550 31.46 -31.04 -5.89
C PRO A 550 31.57 -30.24 -7.20
N ARG A 551 31.52 -30.90 -8.37
CA ARG A 551 31.60 -30.19 -9.66
C ARG A 551 30.33 -29.40 -9.92
N LYS A 552 29.18 -30.00 -9.67
CA LYS A 552 27.88 -29.32 -9.79
C LYS A 552 27.71 -28.24 -8.74
N GLN A 553 28.25 -28.43 -7.53
CA GLN A 553 28.27 -27.38 -6.51
C GLN A 553 29.01 -26.12 -7.01
N ILE A 554 30.17 -26.28 -7.65
CA ILE A 554 30.93 -25.16 -8.25
C ILE A 554 30.13 -24.50 -9.39
N GLU A 555 29.49 -25.29 -10.25
CA GLU A 555 28.67 -24.78 -11.34
C GLU A 555 27.50 -23.94 -10.82
N LEU A 556 26.79 -24.43 -9.81
CA LEU A 556 25.66 -23.73 -9.18
C LEU A 556 26.12 -22.45 -8.46
N LEU A 557 27.26 -22.47 -7.77
CA LEU A 557 27.86 -21.28 -7.17
C LEU A 557 28.25 -20.25 -8.23
N ASN A 558 28.85 -20.69 -9.35
CA ASN A 558 29.21 -19.79 -10.45
C ASN A 558 27.95 -19.16 -11.07
N LEU A 559 26.94 -19.98 -11.35
CA LEU A 559 25.65 -19.52 -11.85
C LEU A 559 25.04 -18.48 -10.89
N ALA A 560 24.97 -18.78 -9.59
CA ALA A 560 24.47 -17.85 -8.58
C ALA A 560 25.25 -16.53 -8.59
N SER A 561 26.59 -16.58 -8.64
CA SER A 561 27.44 -15.39 -8.66
C SER A 561 27.17 -14.51 -9.88
N VAL A 562 27.04 -15.10 -11.07
CA VAL A 562 26.75 -14.37 -12.31
C VAL A 562 25.38 -13.71 -12.22
N LYS A 563 24.38 -14.42 -11.69
CA LYS A 563 23.01 -13.92 -11.56
C LYS A 563 22.90 -12.78 -10.56
N TYR A 564 23.52 -12.89 -9.39
CA TYR A 564 23.54 -11.78 -8.43
C TYR A 564 24.33 -10.58 -8.93
N ASN A 565 25.46 -10.77 -9.63
CA ASN A 565 26.19 -9.67 -10.25
C ASN A 565 25.34 -8.92 -11.30
N GLN A 566 24.57 -9.64 -12.12
CA GLN A 566 23.63 -9.03 -13.07
C GLN A 566 22.52 -8.23 -12.36
N ALA A 567 22.03 -8.75 -11.22
CA ALA A 567 21.06 -8.06 -10.39
C ALA A 567 21.64 -6.76 -9.80
N ILE A 568 22.82 -6.82 -9.18
CA ILE A 568 23.51 -5.67 -8.55
C ILE A 568 23.86 -4.59 -9.57
N LYS A 569 24.30 -4.96 -10.78
CA LYS A 569 24.55 -3.99 -11.85
C LYS A 569 23.29 -3.17 -12.21
N SER A 570 22.13 -3.82 -12.12
CA SER A 570 20.85 -3.19 -12.44
C SER A 570 20.28 -2.43 -11.24
N ASP A 571 20.59 -2.88 -10.02
CA ASP A 571 20.15 -2.35 -8.75
C ASP A 571 21.28 -2.30 -7.68
N PRO A 572 22.19 -1.32 -7.78
CA PRO A 572 23.40 -1.28 -6.96
C PRO A 572 23.15 -0.85 -5.50
N CYS A 573 21.97 -0.31 -5.19
CA CYS A 573 21.62 0.13 -3.84
C CYS A 573 20.86 -0.95 -3.04
N ASN A 574 20.61 -2.11 -3.65
CA ASN A 574 19.94 -3.21 -2.96
C ASN A 574 20.95 -4.06 -2.19
N GLY A 575 21.09 -3.77 -0.89
CA GLY A 575 21.99 -4.50 0.01
C GLY A 575 21.64 -5.99 0.17
N LYS A 576 20.40 -6.42 -0.11
CA LYS A 576 20.02 -7.85 -0.02
C LYS A 576 20.70 -8.67 -1.12
N TYR A 577 20.80 -8.13 -2.35
CA TYR A 577 21.52 -8.82 -3.43
C TYR A 577 23.02 -8.94 -3.16
N LEU A 578 23.63 -7.90 -2.59
CA LEU A 578 25.04 -7.95 -2.16
C LEU A 578 25.24 -8.95 -1.01
N THR A 579 24.31 -9.00 -0.06
CA THR A 579 24.33 -9.99 1.03
C THR A 579 24.31 -11.42 0.47
N SER A 580 23.40 -11.69 -0.46
CA SER A 580 23.33 -13.00 -1.12
C SER A 580 24.60 -13.31 -1.93
N LEU A 581 25.16 -12.34 -2.66
CA LEU A 581 26.43 -12.51 -3.39
C LEU A 581 27.60 -12.79 -2.43
N SER A 582 27.66 -12.09 -1.29
CA SER A 582 28.69 -12.32 -0.28
C SER A 582 28.64 -13.76 0.27
N THR A 583 27.44 -14.32 0.44
CA THR A 583 27.26 -15.72 0.83
C THR A 583 27.77 -16.67 -0.26
N VAL A 584 27.53 -16.36 -1.53
CA VAL A 584 28.08 -17.14 -2.66
C VAL A 584 29.60 -17.14 -2.63
N TYR A 585 30.24 -15.97 -2.50
CA TYR A 585 31.71 -15.89 -2.47
C TYR A 585 32.31 -16.48 -1.20
N THR A 586 31.62 -16.38 -0.06
CA THR A 586 32.03 -17.06 1.18
C THR A 586 32.03 -18.58 1.01
N ASN A 587 31.01 -19.12 0.33
CA ASN A 587 30.96 -20.55 0.03
C ASN A 587 32.05 -20.97 -0.97
N PHE A 588 32.35 -20.16 -1.98
CA PHE A 588 33.50 -20.38 -2.86
C PHE A 588 34.81 -20.41 -2.08
N PHE A 589 35.05 -19.44 -1.20
CA PHE A 589 36.25 -19.36 -0.38
C PHE A 589 36.43 -20.62 0.47
N VAL A 590 35.39 -21.06 1.16
CA VAL A 590 35.46 -22.26 2.02
C VAL A 590 35.81 -23.50 1.19
N LEU A 591 35.20 -23.66 0.01
CA LEU A 591 35.47 -24.79 -0.88
C LEU A 591 36.90 -24.77 -1.43
N LEU A 592 37.38 -23.60 -1.89
CA LEU A 592 38.74 -23.45 -2.44
C LEU A 592 39.82 -23.64 -1.36
N LYS A 593 39.57 -23.16 -0.14
CA LYS A 593 40.47 -23.32 1.00
C LYS A 593 40.60 -24.79 1.40
N GLN A 594 39.50 -25.55 1.40
CA GLN A 594 39.54 -27.00 1.65
C GLN A 594 40.36 -27.77 0.60
N GLN A 595 40.45 -27.25 -0.63
CA GLN A 595 41.17 -27.87 -1.74
C GLN A 595 42.57 -27.28 -1.98
N ASN A 596 43.04 -26.35 -1.13
CA ASN A 596 44.33 -25.66 -1.26
C ASN A 596 44.57 -25.00 -2.63
N LEU A 597 43.53 -24.38 -3.22
CA LEU A 597 43.61 -23.77 -4.55
C LEU A 597 44.12 -22.31 -4.53
N PRO A 598 44.90 -21.86 -5.53
CA PRO A 598 45.61 -20.57 -5.52
C PRO A 598 44.73 -19.31 -5.69
N GLN A 599 43.45 -19.44 -6.04
CA GLN A 599 42.53 -18.30 -6.23
C GLN A 599 41.83 -17.82 -4.93
N THR A 600 42.19 -18.42 -3.79
CA THR A 600 41.48 -18.24 -2.51
C THR A 600 41.50 -16.79 -1.99
N ASP A 601 42.62 -16.08 -2.10
CA ASP A 601 42.75 -14.72 -1.56
C ASP A 601 41.96 -13.67 -2.35
N GLN A 602 41.87 -13.83 -3.67
CA GLN A 602 41.10 -12.91 -4.53
C GLN A 602 39.61 -13.00 -4.21
N ILE A 603 39.08 -14.23 -4.07
CA ILE A 603 37.68 -14.45 -3.69
C ILE A 603 37.40 -13.93 -2.29
N ARG A 604 38.31 -14.17 -1.33
CA ARG A 604 38.20 -13.61 0.03
C ARG A 604 38.11 -12.08 0.00
N SER A 605 39.02 -11.41 -0.73
CA SER A 605 39.04 -9.95 -0.81
C SER A 605 37.76 -9.39 -1.43
N GLN A 606 37.21 -10.03 -2.46
CA GLN A 606 35.95 -9.62 -3.05
C GLN A 606 34.78 -9.82 -2.08
N ALA A 607 34.72 -10.96 -1.39
CA ALA A 607 33.67 -11.25 -0.42
C ALA A 607 33.68 -10.23 0.73
N VAL A 608 34.86 -9.87 1.25
CA VAL A 608 35.00 -8.83 2.30
C VAL A 608 34.43 -7.48 1.83
N LYS A 609 34.79 -7.03 0.62
CA LYS A 609 34.24 -5.78 0.05
C LYS A 609 32.73 -5.82 -0.07
N ASP A 610 32.17 -6.94 -0.53
CA ASP A 610 30.73 -7.10 -0.68
C ASP A 610 30.02 -7.12 0.69
N ILE A 611 30.63 -7.72 1.71
CA ILE A 611 30.14 -7.74 3.08
C ILE A 611 30.09 -6.32 3.66
N ASP A 612 31.19 -5.59 3.59
CA ASP A 612 31.28 -4.24 4.14
C ASP A 612 30.27 -3.32 3.45
N ARG A 613 30.19 -3.41 2.11
CA ARG A 613 29.23 -2.62 1.33
C ARG A 613 27.78 -2.98 1.63
N ALA A 614 27.46 -4.26 1.79
CA ALA A 614 26.11 -4.68 2.16
C ALA A 614 25.71 -4.16 3.55
N GLY A 615 26.65 -4.20 4.52
CA GLY A 615 26.45 -3.68 5.86
C GLY A 615 26.37 -2.14 5.94
N GLU A 616 26.91 -1.42 4.95
CA GLU A 616 26.68 0.03 4.77
C GLU A 616 25.32 0.35 4.16
N LEU A 617 24.83 -0.48 3.24
CA LEU A 617 23.54 -0.27 2.56
C LEU A 617 22.33 -0.64 3.43
N ARG A 618 22.49 -1.58 4.36
CA ARG A 618 21.45 -2.01 5.30
C ARG A 618 21.95 -2.09 6.75
N PRO A 619 22.38 -0.96 7.35
CA PRO A 619 23.00 -0.94 8.68
C PRO A 619 22.04 -1.28 9.82
N TYR A 620 20.72 -1.38 9.56
CA TYR A 620 19.71 -1.68 10.57
C TYR A 620 18.81 -2.87 10.20
N ASP A 621 19.17 -3.65 9.18
CA ASP A 621 18.42 -4.84 8.79
C ASP A 621 19.01 -6.10 9.45
N ILE A 622 18.40 -6.54 10.55
CA ILE A 622 18.90 -7.67 11.36
C ILE A 622 19.15 -8.92 10.52
N ASN A 623 18.24 -9.25 9.61
CA ASN A 623 18.36 -10.46 8.78
C ASN A 623 19.61 -10.39 7.90
N THR A 624 19.88 -9.23 7.32
CA THR A 624 21.09 -8.97 6.55
C THR A 624 22.33 -9.03 7.46
N LEU A 625 22.32 -8.30 8.58
CA LEU A 625 23.47 -8.22 9.47
C LEU A 625 23.87 -9.58 10.05
N THR A 626 22.90 -10.41 10.45
CA THR A 626 23.15 -11.78 10.93
C THR A 626 23.87 -12.63 9.88
N VAL A 627 23.46 -12.55 8.61
CA VAL A 627 24.13 -13.27 7.52
C VAL A 627 25.55 -12.73 7.29
N LEU A 628 25.71 -11.41 7.28
CA LEU A 628 26.99 -10.75 7.03
C LEU A 628 28.02 -11.01 8.12
N VAL A 629 27.62 -10.96 9.40
CA VAL A 629 28.47 -11.28 10.55
C VAL A 629 29.01 -12.71 10.45
N ASN A 630 28.12 -13.67 10.14
CA ASN A 630 28.50 -15.08 9.97
C ASN A 630 29.44 -15.27 8.77
N ASN A 631 29.20 -14.59 7.65
CA ASN A 631 30.10 -14.62 6.50
C ASN A 631 31.47 -14.02 6.84
N ALA A 632 31.51 -12.89 7.57
CA ALA A 632 32.75 -12.26 8.02
C ALA A 632 33.56 -13.22 8.92
N ALA A 633 32.91 -13.92 9.84
CA ALA A 633 33.54 -14.93 10.70
C ALA A 633 34.17 -16.07 9.89
N ARG A 634 33.46 -16.61 8.90
CA ARG A 634 33.95 -17.68 8.02
C ARG A 634 35.16 -17.26 7.17
N LEU A 635 35.25 -15.98 6.82
CA LEU A 635 36.37 -15.40 6.07
C LEU A 635 37.53 -14.94 6.95
N GLY A 636 37.38 -14.96 8.28
CA GLY A 636 38.33 -14.34 9.20
C GLY A 636 38.49 -12.83 8.96
N HIS A 637 37.39 -12.13 8.67
CA HIS A 637 37.35 -10.67 8.52
C HIS A 637 37.13 -10.02 9.88
N THR A 638 38.22 -9.79 10.62
CA THR A 638 38.21 -9.35 12.02
C THR A 638 37.42 -8.05 12.23
N GLU A 639 37.67 -7.04 11.39
CA GLU A 639 37.00 -5.73 11.48
C GLU A 639 35.50 -5.86 11.18
N GLY A 640 35.12 -6.71 10.23
CA GLY A 640 33.73 -6.99 9.89
C GLY A 640 32.97 -7.65 11.04
N ILE A 641 33.56 -8.63 11.71
CA ILE A 641 32.94 -9.33 12.85
C ILE A 641 32.58 -8.35 13.97
N VAL A 642 33.48 -7.40 14.28
CA VAL A 642 33.23 -6.39 15.32
C VAL A 642 32.21 -5.36 14.83
N SER A 643 32.46 -4.72 13.69
CA SER A 643 31.63 -3.61 13.20
C SER A 643 30.20 -4.02 12.87
N LEU A 644 30.00 -5.19 12.25
CA LEU A 644 28.67 -5.72 11.95
C LEU A 644 27.98 -6.23 13.21
N GLY A 645 28.72 -6.81 14.17
CA GLY A 645 28.16 -7.18 15.47
C GLY A 645 27.61 -5.98 16.24
N GLN A 646 28.36 -4.89 16.28
CA GLN A 646 27.90 -3.61 16.86
C GLN A 646 26.65 -3.08 16.14
N LYS A 647 26.59 -3.15 14.80
CA LYS A 647 25.40 -2.79 14.02
C LYS A 647 24.20 -3.67 14.38
N SER A 648 24.38 -4.98 14.56
CA SER A 648 23.30 -5.90 14.95
C SER A 648 22.69 -5.51 16.29
N ILE A 649 23.51 -5.21 17.29
CA ILE A 649 23.05 -4.74 18.61
C ILE A 649 22.30 -3.42 18.50
N LYS A 650 22.84 -2.47 17.73
CA LYS A 650 22.18 -1.18 17.49
C LYS A 650 20.84 -1.35 16.75
N ALA A 651 20.73 -2.29 15.82
CA ALA A 651 19.53 -2.55 15.05
C ALA A 651 18.41 -3.20 15.89
N SER A 652 18.76 -3.92 16.96
CA SER A 652 17.81 -4.66 17.80
C SER A 652 18.18 -4.66 19.28
N PRO A 653 18.16 -3.49 19.94
CA PRO A 653 18.65 -3.38 21.30
C PRO A 653 17.79 -4.15 22.32
N ASN A 654 16.54 -4.47 21.99
CA ASN A 654 15.61 -5.20 22.86
C ASN A 654 15.58 -6.71 22.60
N ASP A 655 16.47 -7.25 21.77
CA ASP A 655 16.52 -8.68 21.46
C ASP A 655 17.76 -9.33 22.08
N ILE A 656 17.57 -10.01 23.22
CA ILE A 656 18.64 -10.71 23.95
C ILE A 656 19.36 -11.76 23.10
N THR A 657 18.66 -12.36 22.13
CA THR A 657 19.24 -13.36 21.22
C THR A 657 20.38 -12.77 20.41
N VAL A 658 20.29 -11.49 20.05
CA VAL A 658 21.35 -10.79 19.32
C VAL A 658 22.58 -10.59 20.23
N TYR A 659 22.40 -10.21 21.50
CA TYR A 659 23.50 -10.10 22.46
C TYR A 659 24.21 -11.43 22.63
N LYS A 660 23.44 -12.50 22.88
CA LYS A 660 23.98 -13.86 23.04
C LYS A 660 24.79 -14.31 21.83
N ASN A 661 24.21 -14.19 20.64
CA ASN A 661 24.88 -14.60 19.40
C ASN A 661 26.17 -13.81 19.13
N ILE A 662 26.16 -12.50 19.38
CA ILE A 662 27.35 -11.65 19.19
C ILE A 662 28.42 -11.90 20.25
N ALA A 663 28.04 -12.07 21.52
CA ALA A 663 28.97 -12.40 22.61
C ALA A 663 29.69 -13.72 22.34
N ASN A 664 28.94 -14.78 22.04
CA ASN A 664 29.49 -16.10 21.72
C ASN A 664 30.42 -16.03 20.51
N LEU A 665 30.02 -15.31 19.45
CA LEU A 665 30.85 -15.17 18.26
C LEU A 665 32.16 -14.42 18.53
N TRP A 666 32.10 -13.32 19.30
CA TRP A 666 33.30 -12.56 19.68
C TRP A 666 34.20 -13.36 20.61
N TRP A 667 33.63 -14.19 21.49
CA TRP A 667 34.39 -15.07 22.36
C TRP A 667 35.11 -16.16 21.57
N ASP A 668 34.40 -16.84 20.68
CA ASP A 668 34.99 -17.82 19.75
C ASP A 668 36.10 -17.21 18.90
N ALA A 669 35.93 -15.97 18.45
CA ALA A 669 36.97 -15.25 17.72
C ALA A 669 38.17 -14.95 18.62
N SER A 670 37.95 -14.48 19.85
CA SER A 670 39.00 -14.24 20.85
C SER A 670 39.86 -15.49 21.07
N GLN A 671 39.23 -16.63 21.35
CA GLN A 671 39.93 -17.89 21.61
C GLN A 671 40.75 -18.35 20.39
N LYS A 672 40.19 -18.27 19.19
CA LYS A 672 40.93 -18.62 17.95
C LYS A 672 42.16 -17.73 17.73
N TYR A 673 42.07 -16.44 18.01
CA TYR A 673 43.22 -15.54 17.88
C TYR A 673 44.26 -15.76 18.97
N LEU A 674 43.83 -16.11 20.18
CA LEU A 674 44.72 -16.49 21.28
C LEU A 674 45.51 -17.76 20.95
N GLU A 675 44.85 -18.80 20.44
CA GLU A 675 45.48 -20.03 19.95
C GLU A 675 46.47 -19.76 18.81
N ALA A 676 46.17 -18.79 17.94
CA ALA A 676 47.05 -18.35 16.86
C ALA A 676 48.21 -17.44 17.32
N GLY A 677 48.34 -17.16 18.63
CA GLY A 677 49.38 -16.31 19.20
C GLY A 677 49.15 -14.80 19.02
N GLN A 678 47.99 -14.37 18.51
CA GLN A 678 47.65 -12.97 18.28
C GLN A 678 46.93 -12.37 19.51
N LYS A 679 47.68 -12.21 20.60
CA LYS A 679 47.15 -11.80 21.91
C LYS A 679 46.41 -10.45 21.89
N ASP A 680 46.92 -9.45 21.17
CA ASP A 680 46.30 -8.12 21.10
C ASP A 680 44.91 -8.17 20.44
N THR A 681 44.77 -8.95 19.37
CA THR A 681 43.50 -9.14 18.66
C THR A 681 42.49 -9.89 19.55
N ALA A 682 42.94 -10.93 20.25
CA ALA A 682 42.10 -11.65 21.21
C ALA A 682 41.62 -10.72 22.35
N LEU A 683 42.54 -9.93 22.91
CA LEU A 683 42.23 -8.95 23.96
C LEU A 683 41.23 -7.88 23.48
N ASN A 684 41.32 -7.47 22.21
CA ASN A 684 40.34 -6.54 21.64
C ASN A 684 38.92 -7.14 21.62
N PHE A 685 38.75 -8.41 21.22
CA PHE A 685 37.44 -9.07 21.26
C PHE A 685 36.89 -9.18 22.68
N ALA A 686 37.72 -9.58 23.64
CA ALA A 686 37.31 -9.65 25.04
C ALA A 686 36.84 -8.28 25.57
N ARG A 687 37.57 -7.20 25.23
CA ARG A 687 37.14 -5.82 25.55
C ARG A 687 35.80 -5.44 24.92
N GLN A 688 35.51 -5.89 23.70
CA GLN A 688 34.20 -5.66 23.07
C GLN A 688 33.07 -6.37 23.80
N ILE A 689 33.32 -7.57 24.34
CA ILE A 689 32.33 -8.31 25.14
C ILE A 689 32.03 -7.57 26.45
N SER A 690 33.03 -7.03 27.15
CA SER A 690 32.79 -6.21 28.35
C SER A 690 32.01 -4.93 28.04
N LEU A 691 32.18 -4.34 26.85
CA LEU A 691 31.36 -3.20 26.39
C LEU A 691 29.92 -3.63 26.06
N LEU A 692 29.75 -4.84 25.52
CA LEU A 692 28.45 -5.42 25.20
C LEU A 692 27.61 -5.65 26.45
N GLU A 693 28.21 -6.19 27.51
CA GLU A 693 27.55 -6.37 28.82
C GLU A 693 27.05 -5.03 29.37
N LYS A 694 27.90 -4.00 29.39
CA LYS A 694 27.50 -2.65 29.82
C LYS A 694 26.37 -2.09 28.97
N SER A 695 26.38 -2.35 27.66
CA SER A 695 25.31 -1.94 26.75
C SER A 695 23.99 -2.66 27.08
N LEU A 696 24.03 -3.96 27.38
CA LEU A 696 22.87 -4.74 27.78
C LEU A 696 22.27 -4.20 29.08
N GLN A 697 23.09 -4.00 30.11
CA GLN A 697 22.65 -3.45 31.40
C GLN A 697 22.02 -2.05 31.25
N ASN A 698 22.63 -1.18 30.44
CA ASN A 698 22.08 0.16 30.16
C ASN A 698 20.73 0.08 29.46
N GLN A 699 20.58 -0.86 28.51
CA GLN A 699 19.32 -1.04 27.80
C GLN A 699 18.24 -1.62 28.72
N MET A 700 18.58 -2.58 29.57
CA MET A 700 17.70 -3.14 30.61
C MET A 700 17.15 -2.05 31.55
N ASN A 701 17.99 -1.06 31.91
CA ASN A 701 17.58 0.06 32.74
C ASN A 701 16.68 1.09 32.01
N LYS A 702 16.64 1.06 30.67
CA LYS A 702 15.91 2.03 29.84
C LYS A 702 14.50 1.56 29.47
N VAL A 703 14.28 0.26 29.35
CA VAL A 703 13.05 -0.34 28.80
C VAL A 703 12.21 -1.01 29.86
N ASP A 704 10.91 -1.13 29.60
CA ASP A 704 10.00 -1.89 30.46
C ASP A 704 10.10 -3.39 30.16
N ILE A 705 11.05 -4.05 30.83
CA ILE A 705 11.32 -5.48 30.63
C ILE A 705 10.11 -6.32 31.02
N GLU A 706 9.31 -5.92 32.00
CA GLU A 706 8.15 -6.69 32.50
C GLU A 706 6.83 -6.32 31.80
N HIS A 707 6.89 -5.50 30.76
CA HIS A 707 5.70 -5.06 30.04
C HIS A 707 4.84 -6.27 29.59
N PRO A 708 3.51 -6.25 29.81
CA PRO A 708 2.64 -7.40 29.55
C PRO A 708 2.57 -7.80 28.07
N TYR A 709 2.89 -6.87 27.16
CA TYR A 709 2.87 -7.10 25.71
C TYR A 709 4.26 -7.31 25.08
N TRP A 710 5.28 -7.62 25.88
CA TRP A 710 6.61 -7.94 25.36
C TRP A 710 6.58 -9.18 24.45
N VAL A 711 7.18 -9.08 23.27
CA VAL A 711 7.27 -10.17 22.30
C VAL A 711 8.69 -10.72 22.27
N GLY A 712 8.81 -12.03 22.50
CA GLY A 712 10.09 -12.75 22.51
C GLY A 712 10.66 -12.92 23.92
N PRO A 713 11.89 -13.45 24.03
CA PRO A 713 12.56 -13.60 25.32
C PRO A 713 12.78 -12.25 26.00
N ARG A 714 12.70 -12.24 27.34
CA ARG A 714 12.95 -11.03 28.14
C ARG A 714 14.42 -10.61 28.00
N LEU A 715 14.68 -9.31 28.13
CA LEU A 715 16.03 -8.76 28.05
C LEU A 715 16.78 -9.06 29.36
N GLN A 716 17.23 -10.30 29.51
CA GLN A 716 17.95 -10.79 30.68
C GLN A 716 19.03 -11.78 30.24
N ALA A 717 20.24 -11.66 30.81
CA ALA A 717 21.30 -12.62 30.54
C ALA A 717 20.95 -13.99 31.15
N ASP A 718 21.16 -15.05 30.38
CA ASP A 718 21.09 -16.42 30.89
C ASP A 718 22.47 -16.87 31.39
N GLU A 719 22.54 -18.01 32.08
CA GLU A 719 23.79 -18.53 32.66
C GLU A 719 24.92 -18.67 31.62
N GLU A 720 24.58 -19.00 30.37
CA GLU A 720 25.55 -19.11 29.28
C GLU A 720 26.14 -17.75 28.91
N LEU A 721 25.31 -16.72 28.77
CA LEU A 721 25.77 -15.38 28.45
C LEU A 721 26.55 -14.75 29.61
N GLU A 722 26.12 -14.98 30.85
CA GLU A 722 26.86 -14.54 32.05
C GLU A 722 28.25 -15.17 32.10
N GLN A 723 28.38 -16.48 31.84
CA GLN A 723 29.68 -17.15 31.77
C GLN A 723 30.62 -16.53 30.71
N VAL A 724 30.09 -16.14 29.55
CA VAL A 724 30.90 -15.49 28.50
C VAL A 724 31.36 -14.09 28.93
N PHE A 725 30.52 -13.34 29.66
CA PHE A 725 30.90 -12.05 30.22
C PHE A 725 32.01 -12.20 31.27
N GLU A 726 31.84 -13.12 32.23
CA GLU A 726 32.85 -13.39 33.28
C GLU A 726 34.19 -13.82 32.67
N GLN A 727 34.19 -14.77 31.73
CA GLN A 727 35.41 -15.24 31.09
C GLN A 727 36.13 -14.12 30.30
N ALA A 728 35.38 -13.25 29.64
CA ALA A 728 35.95 -12.13 28.92
C ALA A 728 36.55 -11.07 29.86
N GLU A 729 35.87 -10.76 30.97
CA GLU A 729 36.36 -9.84 31.99
C GLU A 729 37.65 -10.37 32.66
N GLU A 730 37.66 -11.63 33.10
CA GLU A 730 38.87 -12.26 33.67
C GLU A 730 40.05 -12.21 32.70
N TYR A 731 39.81 -12.48 31.42
CA TYR A 731 40.87 -12.42 30.41
C TYR A 731 41.37 -10.99 30.18
N VAL A 732 40.49 -9.99 30.22
CA VAL A 732 40.88 -8.58 30.15
C VAL A 732 41.75 -8.21 31.35
N ASP A 733 41.32 -8.54 32.57
CA ASP A 733 42.01 -8.18 33.81
C ASP A 733 43.40 -8.82 33.93
N GLN A 734 43.54 -10.06 33.45
CA GLN A 734 44.84 -10.77 33.45
C GLN A 734 45.85 -10.18 32.44
N ASN A 735 45.38 -9.40 31.45
CA ASN A 735 46.19 -8.90 30.34
C ASN A 735 46.12 -7.37 30.17
N SER A 736 45.54 -6.66 31.14
CA SER A 736 45.40 -5.19 31.16
C SER A 736 46.57 -4.44 31.78
#